data_AF-A0A9D1HGS4-F1
#
_entry.id   AF-A0A9D1HGS4-F1
#
_cell.length_a   1.000
_cell.length_b   1.000
_cell.length_c   1.000
_cell.angle_alpha   90.00
_cell.angle_beta   90.00
_cell.angle_gamma   90.00
#
_symmetry.space_group_name_H-M   'P 1'
#
loop_
_entity.id
_entity.type
_entity.pdbx_description
1 polymer ?
#
loop_
_entity_poly.entity_id
_entity_poly.type
_entity_poly.pdbx_seq_one_letter_code
_entity_poly.pdbx_strand_id
1 'polypeptide(L)'
;MFSCKKIQALDDFFVELKNRREKGVYFYRINGYSENIRDFAERYYEAARLSGVVIEGRIPNPDEKNLSYYGEIMGMDFRMDRNFIMASLRKWLPRMDAYQTEAVTDAMYDILDDMRRGGKNENMLRNAYIKFMCWLYYKFERIINQMGAEKIPKILYEGSVSNYELKLLTLLSKAGCDIILLQYQGDGAYLKLDPASALSAAYQEPGMTSFPEGFSIRSLRQAMQEKVRLSRLYGAQPSVAPCTNAWITGKGLSDGLTDVRQRGQDERFFYNCFIRIRGVEDKLTYINDLFQFQLQIKNSGRKIVIADHQIPAPDMDEISSIRRGNYRDKEQMLQELSRNIQYGSNPELERLMVKAFLDILLEESRKDPENLNRLMNKAVYLLCWLKRYQQQLFVRWKMPDVACFIYLGGCRNDNEALFLKMLIRLPVDVFILLPGANEQCCLEDKLLYEIRCADHMTVERYPTENTEIRVGTAAYHAERELDSLMYQDSGMYRNMQYGKAVSISLQTMYEEIAILWDEELKYRPNFGVVDGIVNMPVIFAKVSGVKDGDVRAYWEGVKKLITPDTLVVKNGSLLDRSSANPIQPFATQFIKNRKLSRDKIKNHKAYQYGMLREEVQDYILDKLQILLDQKSIKGIFENGMEYTAIATVLNLPKDIIRSIQKFDFTRKNPKLIYINTTEAMMSLEDSIIVAFLNLIGYDILFFIPTGYQSVERYFPQKMIEEHQAGEYMYDLQIPDFQSFSANLRHSWRDIIFRRGS
;
A
#
# COMPACT_ATOMS: atom_id res chain seq x y z
N MET A 1 12.03 -73.12 7.44
CA MET A 1 11.26 -72.16 6.61
C MET A 1 10.40 -71.27 7.51
N PHE A 2 10.32 -69.97 7.24
CA PHE A 2 9.42 -69.10 7.99
C PHE A 2 7.97 -69.25 7.52
N SER A 3 7.03 -69.07 8.46
CA SER A 3 5.61 -68.94 8.13
C SER A 3 5.19 -67.47 8.20
N CYS A 4 4.25 -67.08 7.33
CA CYS A 4 3.64 -65.76 7.36
C CYS A 4 2.72 -65.64 8.58
N LYS A 5 2.94 -64.62 9.41
CA LYS A 5 2.23 -64.41 10.67
C LYS A 5 1.31 -63.19 10.62
N LYS A 6 0.34 -63.14 11.55
CA LYS A 6 -0.56 -61.99 11.65
C LYS A 6 0.09 -60.87 12.47
N ILE A 7 -0.02 -59.63 11.99
CA ILE A 7 0.36 -58.43 12.74
C ILE A 7 -0.83 -57.97 13.58
N GLN A 8 -0.56 -57.32 14.71
CA GLN A 8 -1.53 -56.56 15.48
C GLN A 8 -1.56 -55.10 15.03
N ALA A 9 -0.39 -54.54 14.70
CA ALA A 9 -0.23 -53.18 14.23
C ALA A 9 0.91 -53.09 13.21
N LEU A 10 0.91 -52.02 12.41
CA LEU A 10 1.98 -51.75 11.44
C LEU A 10 3.36 -51.64 12.08
N ASP A 11 3.44 -51.25 13.36
CA ASP A 11 4.70 -51.16 14.09
C ASP A 11 5.41 -52.52 14.29
N ASP A 12 4.68 -53.64 14.19
CA ASP A 12 5.25 -54.98 14.34
C ASP A 12 6.35 -55.27 13.29
N PHE A 13 6.26 -54.64 12.12
CA PHE A 13 7.30 -54.75 11.09
C PHE A 13 8.66 -54.25 11.56
N PHE A 14 8.73 -53.35 12.54
CA PHE A 14 9.99 -52.79 13.03
C PHE A 14 10.56 -53.51 14.26
N VAL A 15 9.88 -54.56 14.75
CA VAL A 15 10.34 -55.39 15.86
C VAL A 15 11.33 -56.45 15.37
N GLU A 16 12.48 -56.55 16.04
CA GLU A 16 13.52 -57.58 15.81
C GLU A 16 12.95 -59.00 15.99
N LEU A 17 13.44 -59.97 15.22
CA LEU A 17 12.88 -61.32 15.15
C LEU A 17 12.73 -61.99 16.53
N LYS A 18 13.73 -61.89 17.42
CA LYS A 18 13.67 -62.45 18.78
C LYS A 18 12.57 -61.84 19.66
N ASN A 19 12.17 -60.60 19.38
CA ASN A 19 11.19 -59.85 20.16
C ASN A 19 9.78 -59.93 19.54
N ARG A 20 9.62 -60.56 18.37
CA ARG A 20 8.31 -60.79 17.78
C ARG A 20 7.53 -61.78 18.64
N ARG A 21 6.24 -61.47 18.87
CA ARG A 21 5.31 -62.34 19.59
C ARG A 21 5.25 -63.75 18.99
N GLU A 22 5.24 -63.82 17.66
CA GLU A 22 5.38 -65.07 16.92
C GLU A 22 6.60 -64.98 16.01
N LYS A 23 7.52 -65.95 16.13
CA LYS A 23 8.68 -66.05 15.24
C LYS A 23 8.20 -66.32 13.82
N GLY A 24 8.35 -65.34 12.94
CA GLY A 24 7.78 -65.37 11.60
C GLY A 24 8.03 -64.08 10.83
N VAL A 25 7.67 -64.14 9.55
CA VAL A 25 7.73 -63.01 8.62
C VAL A 25 6.33 -62.43 8.40
N TYR A 26 6.27 -61.19 7.92
CA TYR A 26 5.01 -60.55 7.58
C TYR A 26 4.96 -60.23 6.09
N PHE A 27 3.91 -60.72 5.41
CA PHE A 27 3.63 -60.39 4.02
C PHE A 27 2.24 -59.77 3.92
N TYR A 28 2.19 -58.46 3.71
CA TYR A 28 0.95 -57.69 3.68
C TYR A 28 0.80 -56.88 2.41
N ARG A 29 -0.46 -56.61 2.06
CA ARG A 29 -0.86 -55.70 1.00
C ARG A 29 -1.68 -54.55 1.57
N ILE A 30 -1.37 -53.34 1.12
CA ILE A 30 -2.02 -52.10 1.54
C ILE A 30 -2.74 -51.52 0.31
N ASN A 31 -4.06 -51.45 0.41
CA ASN A 31 -4.96 -51.16 -0.70
C ASN A 31 -5.70 -49.81 -0.56
N GLY A 32 -5.23 -48.96 0.36
CA GLY A 32 -5.87 -47.69 0.72
C GLY A 32 -4.96 -46.81 1.58
N TYR A 33 -5.43 -45.62 1.91
CA TYR A 33 -4.64 -44.54 2.49
C TYR A 33 -5.23 -44.02 3.79
N SER A 34 -4.33 -43.61 4.66
CA SER A 34 -4.54 -42.79 5.86
C SER A 34 -3.22 -42.10 6.17
N GLU A 35 -3.22 -41.09 7.05
CA GLU A 35 -1.95 -40.49 7.51
C GLU A 35 -1.07 -41.52 8.26
N ASN A 36 -1.67 -42.47 8.97
CA ASN A 36 -0.92 -43.56 9.63
C ASN A 36 -0.22 -44.47 8.60
N ILE A 37 -0.90 -44.82 7.50
CA ILE A 37 -0.32 -45.60 6.40
C ILE A 37 0.79 -44.83 5.69
N ARG A 38 0.62 -43.51 5.52
CA ARG A 38 1.68 -42.64 4.97
C ARG A 38 2.92 -42.68 5.86
N ASP A 39 2.78 -42.44 7.16
CA ASP A 39 3.89 -42.45 8.12
C ASP A 39 4.58 -43.82 8.18
N PHE A 40 3.79 -44.90 8.15
CA PHE A 40 4.30 -46.26 8.03
C PHE A 40 5.10 -46.45 6.73
N ALA A 41 4.56 -46.02 5.59
CA ALA A 41 5.23 -46.15 4.30
C ALA A 41 6.56 -45.39 4.27
N GLU A 42 6.65 -44.20 4.88
CA GLU A 42 7.92 -43.43 5.00
C GLU A 42 8.96 -44.22 5.80
N ARG A 43 8.56 -44.76 6.97
CA ARG A 43 9.45 -45.56 7.82
C ARG A 43 9.86 -46.88 7.17
N TYR A 44 8.92 -47.55 6.49
CA TYR A 44 9.16 -48.82 5.82
C TYR A 44 10.05 -48.63 4.58
N TYR A 45 9.86 -47.54 3.83
CA TYR A 45 10.73 -47.13 2.73
C TYR A 45 12.18 -46.96 3.20
N GLU A 46 12.42 -46.23 4.30
CA GLU A 46 13.78 -46.06 4.84
C GLU A 46 14.40 -47.39 5.29
N ALA A 47 13.62 -48.24 5.97
CA ALA A 47 14.10 -49.55 6.37
C ALA A 47 14.43 -50.45 5.17
N ALA A 48 13.60 -50.44 4.12
CA ALA A 48 13.86 -51.15 2.87
C ALA A 48 15.05 -50.56 2.11
N ARG A 49 15.25 -49.24 2.13
CA ARG A 49 16.43 -48.58 1.52
C ARG A 49 17.74 -48.99 2.20
N LEU A 50 17.74 -49.12 3.54
CA LEU A 50 18.94 -49.42 4.34
C LEU A 50 19.31 -50.91 4.37
N SER A 51 18.34 -51.81 4.46
CA SER A 51 18.57 -53.25 4.64
C SER A 51 17.57 -54.11 3.86
N GLY A 52 17.19 -53.67 2.67
CA GLY A 52 16.12 -54.28 1.89
C GLY A 52 16.17 -53.89 0.41
N VAL A 53 15.00 -53.92 -0.24
CA VAL A 53 14.82 -53.54 -1.65
C VAL A 53 13.48 -52.81 -1.80
N VAL A 54 13.51 -51.72 -2.56
CA VAL A 54 12.32 -50.99 -3.01
C VAL A 54 12.14 -51.26 -4.51
N ILE A 55 10.93 -51.64 -4.90
CA ILE A 55 10.54 -51.95 -6.28
C ILE A 55 9.45 -50.98 -6.69
N GLU A 56 9.78 -50.09 -7.62
CA GLU A 56 8.84 -49.13 -8.22
C GLU A 56 8.40 -49.68 -9.57
N GLY A 57 7.17 -50.22 -9.64
CA GLY A 57 6.65 -50.92 -10.81
C GLY A 57 7.00 -52.40 -10.85
N ARG A 58 7.16 -52.97 -12.06
CA ARG A 58 7.43 -54.40 -12.25
C ARG A 58 8.91 -54.73 -12.20
N ILE A 59 9.23 -55.94 -11.73
CA ILE A 59 10.55 -56.54 -11.88
C ILE A 59 10.73 -56.89 -13.35
N PRO A 60 11.71 -56.27 -14.06
CA PRO A 60 11.91 -56.55 -15.47
C PRO A 60 12.28 -58.03 -15.66
N ASN A 61 11.80 -58.63 -16.75
CA ASN A 61 12.25 -59.96 -17.13
C ASN A 61 13.75 -59.93 -17.43
N PRO A 62 14.50 -61.02 -17.17
CA PRO A 62 15.88 -61.13 -17.62
C PRO A 62 15.97 -60.89 -19.13
N ASP A 63 16.88 -60.00 -19.55
CA ASP A 63 17.14 -59.73 -20.96
C ASP A 63 18.10 -60.77 -21.55
N GLU A 64 18.39 -60.64 -22.85
CA GLU A 64 19.27 -61.56 -23.57
C GLU A 64 20.68 -61.66 -22.95
N LYS A 65 21.21 -60.55 -22.42
CA LYS A 65 22.51 -60.53 -21.75
C LYS A 65 22.49 -61.30 -20.44
N ASN A 66 21.45 -61.10 -19.64
CA ASN A 66 21.25 -61.82 -18.38
C ASN A 66 21.13 -63.33 -18.60
N LEU A 67 20.42 -63.73 -19.65
CA LEU A 67 20.23 -65.14 -20.00
C LEU A 67 21.50 -65.78 -20.58
N SER A 68 22.25 -65.06 -21.43
CA SER A 68 23.55 -65.53 -21.95
C SER A 68 24.53 -65.77 -20.81
N TYR A 69 24.67 -64.79 -19.92
CA TYR A 69 25.59 -64.89 -18.78
C TYR A 69 25.19 -66.02 -17.82
N TYR A 70 23.88 -66.17 -17.54
CA TYR A 70 23.39 -67.30 -16.77
C TYR A 70 23.71 -68.64 -17.45
N GLY A 71 23.43 -68.77 -18.76
CA GLY A 71 23.69 -69.98 -19.53
C GLY A 71 25.17 -70.36 -19.60
N GLU A 72 26.07 -69.38 -19.75
CA GLU A 72 27.53 -69.57 -19.77
C GLU A 72 28.05 -70.14 -18.44
N ILE A 73 27.53 -69.66 -17.31
CA ILE A 73 28.01 -70.07 -15.99
C ILE A 73 27.32 -71.34 -15.50
N MET A 74 26.00 -71.42 -15.67
CA MET A 74 25.18 -72.45 -15.04
C MET A 74 24.84 -73.62 -15.98
N GLY A 75 24.88 -73.39 -17.29
CA GLY A 75 24.20 -74.25 -18.26
C GLY A 75 22.68 -74.07 -18.23
N MET A 76 21.99 -74.70 -19.18
CA MET A 76 20.52 -74.61 -19.32
C MET A 76 19.78 -75.83 -18.74
N ASP A 77 20.51 -76.70 -18.03
CA ASP A 77 19.93 -77.86 -17.37
C ASP A 77 19.05 -77.44 -16.19
N PHE A 78 17.98 -78.19 -15.97
CA PHE A 78 17.12 -78.05 -14.82
C PHE A 78 16.65 -79.43 -14.38
N ARG A 79 16.64 -79.67 -13.06
CA ARG A 79 16.04 -80.86 -12.47
C ARG A 79 15.19 -80.41 -11.29
N MET A 80 13.99 -80.98 -11.19
CA MET A 80 13.11 -80.80 -10.03
C MET A 80 13.63 -81.63 -8.83
N ASP A 81 14.82 -81.28 -8.37
CA ASP A 81 15.56 -81.97 -7.32
C ASP A 81 16.20 -80.95 -6.36
N ARG A 82 16.06 -81.20 -5.05
CA ARG A 82 16.54 -80.28 -4.01
C ARG A 82 18.06 -80.11 -4.04
N ASN A 83 18.80 -81.19 -4.26
CA ASN A 83 20.27 -81.14 -4.29
C ASN A 83 20.77 -80.39 -5.52
N PHE A 84 20.11 -80.56 -6.67
CA PHE A 84 20.38 -79.78 -7.88
C PHE A 84 20.20 -78.27 -7.64
N ILE A 85 19.07 -77.86 -7.06
CA ILE A 85 18.80 -76.44 -6.76
C ILE A 85 19.84 -75.89 -5.77
N MET A 86 20.14 -76.64 -4.70
CA MET A 86 21.12 -76.22 -3.68
C MET A 86 22.52 -76.05 -4.27
N ALA A 87 22.99 -77.02 -5.06
CA ALA A 87 24.29 -76.94 -5.74
C ALA A 87 24.34 -75.76 -6.72
N SER A 88 23.24 -75.53 -7.44
CA SER A 88 23.14 -74.42 -8.38
C SER A 88 23.17 -73.06 -7.68
N LEU A 89 22.45 -72.91 -6.56
CA LEU A 89 22.46 -71.68 -5.76
C LEU A 89 23.85 -71.39 -5.20
N ARG A 90 24.57 -72.40 -4.68
CA ARG A 90 25.95 -72.22 -4.19
C ARG A 90 26.91 -71.77 -5.30
N LYS A 91 26.72 -72.27 -6.52
CA LYS A 91 27.53 -71.88 -7.67
C LYS A 91 27.19 -70.46 -8.15
N TRP A 92 25.90 -70.13 -8.21
CA TRP A 92 25.40 -68.87 -8.77
C TRP A 92 25.51 -67.69 -7.80
N LEU A 93 25.32 -67.94 -6.50
CA LEU A 93 25.33 -66.97 -5.41
C LEU A 93 26.33 -67.43 -4.32
N PRO A 94 27.66 -67.40 -4.60
CA PRO A 94 28.66 -68.03 -3.74
C PRO A 94 28.87 -67.34 -2.38
N ARG A 95 28.28 -66.16 -2.17
CA ARG A 95 28.34 -65.42 -0.90
C ARG A 95 27.33 -65.88 0.15
N MET A 96 26.39 -66.74 -0.24
CA MET A 96 25.38 -67.25 0.67
C MET A 96 26.01 -68.19 1.70
N ASP A 97 25.67 -68.01 2.97
CA ASP A 97 26.03 -68.98 4.01
C ASP A 97 25.18 -70.26 3.92
N ALA A 98 25.48 -71.24 4.78
CA ALA A 98 24.77 -72.52 4.80
C ALA A 98 23.27 -72.36 5.09
N TYR A 99 22.90 -71.48 6.03
CA TYR A 99 21.52 -71.23 6.42
C TYR A 99 20.73 -70.56 5.28
N GLN A 100 21.31 -69.51 4.68
CA GLN A 100 20.72 -68.78 3.56
C GLN A 100 20.53 -69.71 2.37
N THR A 101 21.53 -70.53 2.06
CA THR A 101 21.47 -71.50 0.97
C THR A 101 20.33 -72.48 1.19
N GLU A 102 20.23 -73.05 2.38
CA GLU A 102 19.17 -74.00 2.72
C GLU A 102 17.78 -73.34 2.67
N ALA A 103 17.61 -72.18 3.28
CA ALA A 103 16.34 -71.46 3.32
C ALA A 103 15.82 -71.09 1.92
N VAL A 104 16.70 -70.59 1.04
CA VAL A 104 16.33 -70.25 -0.34
C VAL A 104 16.10 -71.50 -1.18
N THR A 105 16.88 -72.58 -0.97
CA THR A 105 16.67 -73.86 -1.65
C THR A 105 15.30 -74.42 -1.33
N ASP A 106 14.93 -74.49 -0.04
CA ASP A 106 13.65 -75.02 0.41
C ASP A 106 12.50 -74.18 -0.13
N ALA A 107 12.60 -72.84 -0.01
CA ALA A 107 11.59 -71.94 -0.51
C ALA A 107 11.42 -72.04 -2.04
N MET A 108 12.52 -72.19 -2.78
CA MET A 108 12.48 -72.33 -4.23
C MET A 108 11.88 -73.68 -4.65
N TYR A 109 12.29 -74.78 -4.00
CA TYR A 109 11.78 -76.11 -4.27
C TYR A 109 10.28 -76.17 -4.03
N ASP A 110 9.80 -75.67 -2.89
CA ASP A 110 8.37 -75.60 -2.57
C ASP A 110 7.57 -74.88 -3.65
N ILE A 111 8.04 -73.71 -4.09
CA ILE A 111 7.33 -72.90 -5.08
C ILE A 111 7.28 -73.59 -6.45
N LEU A 112 8.38 -74.23 -6.87
CA LEU A 112 8.41 -75.00 -8.11
C LEU A 112 7.55 -76.27 -8.00
N ASP A 113 7.49 -76.90 -6.83
CA ASP A 113 6.66 -78.07 -6.59
C ASP A 113 5.16 -77.71 -6.56
N ASP A 114 4.79 -76.59 -5.96
CA ASP A 114 3.44 -76.05 -6.02
C ASP A 114 3.04 -75.76 -7.48
N MET A 115 3.96 -75.24 -8.30
CA MET A 115 3.72 -75.08 -9.74
C MET A 115 3.53 -76.41 -10.46
N ARG A 116 4.33 -77.43 -10.12
CA ARG A 116 4.21 -78.79 -10.67
C ARG A 116 2.86 -79.42 -10.31
N ARG A 117 2.48 -79.36 -9.03
CA ARG A 117 1.17 -79.81 -8.53
C ARG A 117 0.01 -79.04 -9.14
N GLY A 118 0.21 -77.77 -9.47
CA GLY A 118 -0.72 -76.93 -10.24
C GLY A 118 -0.75 -77.21 -11.75
N GLY A 119 -0.16 -78.31 -12.23
CA GLY A 119 -0.24 -78.77 -13.62
C GLY A 119 0.73 -78.10 -14.60
N LYS A 120 1.79 -77.42 -14.13
CA LYS A 120 2.81 -76.84 -15.01
C LYS A 120 3.79 -77.90 -15.50
N ASN A 121 4.14 -77.85 -16.79
CA ASN A 121 5.09 -78.77 -17.39
C ASN A 121 6.55 -78.39 -17.06
N GLU A 122 7.48 -79.30 -17.33
CA GLU A 122 8.90 -79.16 -17.00
C GLU A 122 9.56 -77.92 -17.65
N ASN A 123 9.19 -77.58 -18.90
CA ASN A 123 9.69 -76.38 -19.58
C ASN A 123 9.27 -75.09 -18.85
N MET A 124 8.04 -75.03 -18.35
CA MET A 124 7.55 -73.89 -17.56
C MET A 124 8.25 -73.79 -16.21
N LEU A 125 8.54 -74.93 -15.55
CA LEU A 125 9.31 -74.97 -14.31
C LEU A 125 10.75 -74.51 -14.54
N ARG A 126 11.41 -74.99 -15.59
CA ARG A 126 12.75 -74.55 -16.00
C ARG A 126 12.79 -73.04 -16.23
N ASN A 127 11.83 -72.51 -17.00
CA ASN A 127 11.77 -71.08 -17.29
C ASN A 127 11.55 -70.25 -16.00
N ALA A 128 10.71 -70.73 -15.08
CA ALA A 128 10.49 -70.09 -13.79
C ALA A 128 11.75 -70.12 -12.91
N TYR A 129 12.42 -71.26 -12.86
CA TYR A 129 13.67 -71.45 -12.14
C TYR A 129 14.77 -70.50 -12.63
N ILE A 130 15.03 -70.47 -13.95
CA ILE A 130 16.02 -69.55 -14.54
C ILE A 130 15.65 -68.10 -14.21
N LYS A 131 14.37 -67.75 -14.34
CA LYS A 131 13.88 -66.41 -14.02
C LYS A 131 14.12 -66.04 -12.55
N PHE A 132 13.86 -66.95 -11.62
CA PHE A 132 14.13 -66.74 -10.19
C PHE A 132 15.63 -66.62 -9.93
N MET A 133 16.47 -67.49 -10.51
CA MET A 133 17.92 -67.41 -10.37
C MET A 133 18.47 -66.06 -10.86
N CYS A 134 18.03 -65.59 -12.02
CA CYS A 134 18.40 -64.27 -12.54
C CYS A 134 17.93 -63.15 -11.60
N TRP A 135 16.68 -63.17 -11.14
CA TRP A 135 16.17 -62.14 -10.24
C TRP A 135 16.90 -62.13 -8.89
N LEU A 136 17.16 -63.30 -8.30
CA LEU A 136 17.91 -63.42 -7.06
C LEU A 136 19.30 -62.78 -7.20
N TYR A 137 19.99 -63.02 -8.31
CA TYR A 137 21.31 -62.45 -8.57
C TYR A 137 21.28 -60.95 -8.89
N TYR A 138 20.53 -60.52 -9.91
CA TYR A 138 20.59 -59.14 -10.38
C TYR A 138 19.84 -58.14 -9.50
N LYS A 139 18.89 -58.59 -8.68
CA LYS A 139 18.01 -57.68 -7.92
C LYS A 139 18.01 -57.93 -6.41
N PHE A 140 18.18 -59.18 -5.96
CA PHE A 140 17.99 -59.53 -4.54
C PHE A 140 19.24 -60.04 -3.82
N GLU A 141 20.42 -60.09 -4.44
CA GLU A 141 21.66 -60.61 -3.83
C GLU A 141 21.93 -59.96 -2.47
N ARG A 142 21.77 -58.62 -2.39
CA ARG A 142 21.96 -57.86 -1.15
C ARG A 142 21.02 -58.28 -0.03
N ILE A 143 19.77 -58.64 -0.33
CA ILE A 143 18.80 -59.10 0.68
C ILE A 143 19.14 -60.50 1.15
N ILE A 144 19.50 -61.39 0.21
CA ILE A 144 19.79 -62.79 0.50
C ILE A 144 20.91 -62.90 1.53
N ASN A 145 21.95 -62.09 1.38
CA ASN A 145 23.09 -62.04 2.32
C ASN A 145 22.72 -61.48 3.71
N GLN A 146 21.51 -60.93 3.90
CA GLN A 146 21.00 -60.43 5.17
C GLN A 146 19.94 -61.35 5.78
N MET A 147 19.55 -62.43 5.10
CA MET A 147 18.60 -63.40 5.64
C MET A 147 19.20 -64.15 6.83
N GLY A 148 18.36 -64.44 7.82
CA GLY A 148 18.79 -65.09 9.08
C GLY A 148 19.25 -64.14 10.18
N ALA A 149 19.36 -62.84 9.90
CA ALA A 149 19.67 -61.82 10.91
C ALA A 149 18.47 -61.49 11.82
N GLU A 150 18.74 -60.97 13.02
CA GLU A 150 17.70 -60.44 13.93
C GLU A 150 16.91 -59.29 13.31
N LYS A 151 17.56 -58.49 12.46
CA LYS A 151 16.92 -57.44 11.68
C LYS A 151 16.45 -58.00 10.35
N ILE A 152 15.14 -58.23 10.25
CA ILE A 152 14.53 -58.84 9.06
C ILE A 152 14.58 -57.89 7.86
N PRO A 153 15.13 -58.35 6.70
CA PRO A 153 15.15 -57.59 5.46
C PRO A 153 13.74 -57.26 4.97
N LYS A 154 13.59 -56.07 4.36
CA LYS A 154 12.29 -55.52 3.96
C LYS A 154 12.18 -55.34 2.46
N ILE A 155 11.05 -55.75 1.89
CA ILE A 155 10.73 -55.54 0.48
C ILE A 155 9.50 -54.65 0.38
N LEU A 156 9.67 -53.47 -0.19
CA LEU A 156 8.57 -52.57 -0.51
C LEU A 156 8.31 -52.63 -2.01
N TYR A 157 7.15 -53.13 -2.41
CA TYR A 157 6.76 -53.27 -3.82
C TYR A 157 5.60 -52.33 -4.13
N GLU A 158 5.77 -51.46 -5.11
CA GLU A 158 4.74 -50.56 -5.63
C GLU A 158 4.22 -51.06 -6.98
N GLY A 159 2.93 -51.38 -7.05
CA GLY A 159 2.25 -51.70 -8.29
C GLY A 159 1.45 -53.00 -8.25
N SER A 160 0.96 -53.40 -9.43
CA SER A 160 0.23 -54.66 -9.61
C SER A 160 1.19 -55.81 -9.89
N VAL A 161 1.38 -56.68 -8.89
CA VAL A 161 2.23 -57.86 -8.96
C VAL A 161 1.73 -58.86 -10.01
N SER A 162 2.63 -59.42 -10.82
CA SER A 162 2.32 -60.52 -11.75
C SER A 162 2.49 -61.90 -11.08
N ASN A 163 2.00 -62.94 -11.74
CA ASN A 163 2.07 -64.32 -11.23
C ASN A 163 3.50 -64.77 -10.86
N TYR A 164 4.49 -64.52 -11.72
CA TYR A 164 5.88 -64.91 -11.43
C TYR A 164 6.52 -64.04 -10.35
N GLU A 165 6.21 -62.74 -10.31
CA GLU A 165 6.69 -61.84 -9.24
C GLU A 165 6.12 -62.26 -7.89
N LEU A 166 4.83 -62.60 -7.81
CA LEU A 166 4.20 -63.06 -6.57
C LEU A 166 4.86 -64.35 -6.06
N LYS A 167 5.20 -65.28 -6.96
CA LYS A 167 5.94 -66.50 -6.60
C LYS A 167 7.34 -66.20 -6.06
N LEU A 168 8.06 -65.28 -6.69
CA LEU A 168 9.36 -64.84 -6.18
C LEU A 168 9.24 -64.16 -4.81
N LEU A 169 8.28 -63.24 -4.63
CA LEU A 169 8.07 -62.57 -3.36
C LEU A 169 7.66 -63.55 -2.25
N THR A 170 6.84 -64.56 -2.59
CA THR A 170 6.50 -65.65 -1.66
C THR A 170 7.74 -66.47 -1.28
N LEU A 171 8.61 -66.80 -2.25
CA LEU A 171 9.89 -67.45 -2.01
C LEU A 171 10.74 -66.63 -1.03
N LEU A 172 10.91 -65.33 -1.30
CA LEU A 172 11.69 -64.42 -0.45
C LEU A 172 11.09 -64.27 0.95
N SER A 173 9.76 -64.23 1.07
CA SER A 173 9.07 -64.22 2.36
C SER A 173 9.36 -65.51 3.14
N LYS A 174 9.16 -66.68 2.54
CA LYS A 174 9.47 -68.00 3.12
C LYS A 174 10.94 -68.13 3.55
N ALA A 175 11.85 -67.52 2.79
CA ALA A 175 13.28 -67.49 3.07
C ALA A 175 13.68 -66.51 4.21
N GLY A 176 12.82 -65.55 4.57
CA GLY A 176 13.01 -64.70 5.75
C GLY A 176 12.85 -63.19 5.52
N CYS A 177 12.04 -62.74 4.57
CA CYS A 177 11.78 -61.31 4.34
C CYS A 177 10.38 -60.88 4.80
N ASP A 178 10.30 -59.68 5.35
CA ASP A 178 9.03 -58.95 5.44
C ASP A 178 8.75 -58.26 4.12
N ILE A 179 7.49 -58.24 3.69
CA ILE A 179 7.08 -57.69 2.40
C ILE A 179 5.80 -56.86 2.55
N ILE A 180 5.82 -55.67 1.95
CA ILE A 180 4.64 -54.82 1.75
C ILE A 180 4.40 -54.64 0.26
N LEU A 181 3.17 -54.92 -0.19
CA LEU A 181 2.65 -54.52 -1.49
C LEU A 181 1.81 -53.25 -1.35
N LEU A 182 2.22 -52.16 -2.00
CA LEU A 182 1.43 -50.94 -2.16
C LEU A 182 0.64 -51.03 -3.47
N GLN A 183 -0.69 -51.15 -3.35
CA GLN A 183 -1.59 -51.34 -4.49
C GLN A 183 -2.60 -50.19 -4.57
N TYR A 184 -2.30 -49.19 -5.41
CA TYR A 184 -3.13 -47.99 -5.52
C TYR A 184 -4.48 -48.23 -6.21
N GLN A 185 -4.57 -49.25 -7.07
CA GLN A 185 -5.79 -49.61 -7.80
C GLN A 185 -6.67 -50.62 -7.04
N GLY A 186 -6.38 -50.84 -5.75
CA GLY A 186 -7.07 -51.81 -4.93
C GLY A 186 -6.63 -53.26 -5.17
N ASP A 187 -7.44 -54.18 -4.67
CA ASP A 187 -6.99 -55.54 -4.41
C ASP A 187 -7.34 -56.57 -5.50
N GLY A 188 -8.20 -56.19 -6.44
CA GLY A 188 -8.79 -57.14 -7.40
C GLY A 188 -7.77 -57.85 -8.29
N ALA A 189 -6.66 -57.19 -8.65
CA ALA A 189 -5.60 -57.80 -9.46
C ALA A 189 -4.84 -58.90 -8.69
N TYR A 190 -4.59 -58.69 -7.39
CA TYR A 190 -3.93 -59.65 -6.52
C TYR A 190 -4.80 -60.89 -6.28
N LEU A 191 -6.09 -60.68 -5.97
CA LEU A 191 -7.03 -61.78 -5.70
C LEU A 191 -7.28 -62.70 -6.90
N LYS A 192 -6.98 -62.27 -8.14
CA LYS A 192 -6.97 -63.16 -9.31
C LYS A 192 -5.82 -64.17 -9.28
N LEU A 193 -4.72 -63.85 -8.60
CA LEU A 193 -3.53 -64.69 -8.49
C LEU A 193 -3.59 -65.58 -7.24
N ASP A 194 -4.16 -65.08 -6.15
CA ASP A 194 -4.35 -65.79 -4.88
C ASP A 194 -5.76 -65.55 -4.33
N PRO A 195 -6.80 -66.26 -4.85
CA PRO A 195 -8.19 -66.03 -4.46
C PRO A 195 -8.49 -66.29 -2.98
N ALA A 196 -7.71 -67.17 -2.34
CA ALA A 196 -7.86 -67.50 -0.92
C ALA A 196 -7.07 -66.55 -0.01
N SER A 197 -6.30 -65.61 -0.57
CA SER A 197 -5.41 -64.72 0.19
C SER A 197 -4.46 -65.49 1.12
N ALA A 198 -3.98 -66.65 0.68
CA ALA A 198 -3.15 -67.54 1.48
C ALA A 198 -1.68 -67.10 1.56
N LEU A 199 -1.20 -66.32 0.59
CA LEU A 199 0.20 -65.92 0.46
C LEU A 199 0.52 -64.59 1.19
N SER A 200 -0.46 -63.69 1.28
CA SER A 200 -0.34 -62.42 2.01
C SER A 200 -1.69 -62.00 2.60
N ALA A 201 -1.67 -61.11 3.59
CA ALA A 201 -2.88 -60.55 4.20
C ALA A 201 -3.11 -59.09 3.77
N ALA A 202 -4.37 -58.69 3.56
CA ALA A 202 -4.71 -57.29 3.38
C ALA A 202 -4.71 -56.58 4.74
N TYR A 203 -3.96 -55.48 4.84
CA TYR A 203 -4.06 -54.59 5.97
C TYR A 203 -5.30 -53.70 5.84
N GLN A 204 -6.01 -53.51 6.95
CA GLN A 204 -7.23 -52.69 7.04
C GLN A 204 -7.22 -51.95 8.38
N GLU A 205 -7.61 -50.68 8.35
CA GLU A 205 -7.84 -49.87 9.55
C GLU A 205 -9.04 -48.94 9.37
N PRO A 206 -9.71 -48.52 10.47
CA PRO A 206 -10.86 -47.62 10.39
C PRO A 206 -10.51 -46.29 9.69
N GLY A 207 -11.37 -45.83 8.78
CA GLY A 207 -11.21 -44.53 8.11
C GLY A 207 -10.28 -44.54 6.89
N MET A 208 -9.81 -45.71 6.46
CA MET A 208 -8.97 -45.88 5.27
C MET A 208 -9.73 -45.47 3.99
N THR A 209 -9.12 -44.61 3.17
CA THR A 209 -9.68 -44.11 1.90
C THR A 209 -8.92 -44.65 0.70
N SER A 210 -9.29 -44.28 -0.53
CA SER A 210 -8.41 -44.48 -1.69
C SER A 210 -7.14 -43.64 -1.57
N PHE A 211 -6.05 -44.08 -2.19
CA PHE A 211 -4.83 -43.28 -2.27
C PHE A 211 -5.06 -41.94 -2.98
N PRO A 212 -4.47 -40.83 -2.49
CA PRO A 212 -4.53 -39.54 -3.17
C PRO A 212 -3.95 -39.60 -4.58
N GLU A 213 -4.47 -38.76 -5.47
CA GLU A 213 -3.93 -38.63 -6.83
C GLU A 213 -2.45 -38.21 -6.78
N GLY A 214 -1.60 -38.90 -7.56
CA GLY A 214 -0.16 -38.66 -7.59
C GLY A 214 0.65 -39.31 -6.45
N PHE A 215 0.00 -39.99 -5.49
CA PHE A 215 0.73 -40.74 -4.46
C PHE A 215 1.55 -41.87 -5.10
N SER A 216 2.84 -41.91 -4.78
CA SER A 216 3.80 -42.94 -5.20
C SER A 216 4.97 -43.01 -4.22
N ILE A 217 5.76 -44.09 -4.26
CA ILE A 217 7.03 -44.14 -3.51
C ILE A 217 7.95 -42.99 -3.96
N ARG A 218 7.91 -42.63 -5.26
CA ARG A 218 8.65 -41.48 -5.79
C ARG A 218 8.20 -40.17 -5.15
N SER A 219 6.90 -39.89 -5.07
CA SER A 219 6.39 -38.68 -4.43
C SER A 219 6.65 -38.66 -2.92
N LEU A 220 6.58 -39.82 -2.26
CA LEU A 220 6.93 -40.00 -0.85
C LEU A 220 8.38 -39.62 -0.60
N ARG A 221 9.31 -40.15 -1.41
CA ARG A 221 10.74 -39.83 -1.34
C ARG A 221 11.00 -38.34 -1.56
N GLN A 222 10.32 -37.72 -2.53
CA GLN A 222 10.43 -36.28 -2.79
C GLN A 222 9.94 -35.46 -1.57
N ALA A 223 8.83 -35.85 -0.95
CA ALA A 223 8.33 -35.19 0.25
C ALA A 223 9.29 -35.34 1.44
N MET A 224 9.90 -36.52 1.63
CA MET A 224 10.91 -36.76 2.67
C MET A 224 12.16 -35.90 2.45
N GLN A 225 12.66 -35.84 1.21
CA GLN A 225 13.79 -34.98 0.84
C GLN A 225 13.47 -33.51 1.08
N GLU A 226 12.26 -33.07 0.71
CA GLU A 226 11.78 -31.71 0.95
C GLU A 226 11.72 -31.37 2.43
N LYS A 227 11.19 -32.28 3.25
CA LYS A 227 11.10 -32.11 4.71
C LYS A 227 12.48 -31.95 5.34
N VAL A 228 13.45 -32.77 4.95
CA VAL A 228 14.86 -32.64 5.40
C VAL A 228 15.48 -31.34 4.92
N ARG A 229 15.24 -30.97 3.66
CA ARG A 229 15.74 -29.74 3.03
C ARG A 229 15.25 -28.49 3.75
N LEU A 230 13.94 -28.40 3.99
CA LEU A 230 13.32 -27.31 4.75
C LEU A 230 13.84 -27.29 6.19
N SER A 231 13.93 -28.44 6.86
CA SER A 231 14.44 -28.50 8.24
C SER A 231 15.87 -27.96 8.36
N ARG A 232 16.74 -28.21 7.37
CA ARG A 232 18.09 -27.64 7.32
C ARG A 232 18.10 -26.13 7.10
N LEU A 233 17.15 -25.61 6.31
CA LEU A 233 17.04 -24.19 6.00
C LEU A 233 16.57 -23.37 7.20
N TYR A 234 15.55 -23.85 7.92
CA TYR A 234 15.03 -23.17 9.11
C TYR A 234 15.92 -23.32 10.35
N GLY A 235 16.65 -24.44 10.46
CA GLY A 235 17.36 -24.78 11.69
C GLY A 235 16.41 -25.14 12.83
N ALA A 236 16.72 -24.70 14.06
CA ALA A 236 15.85 -24.92 15.21
C ALA A 236 14.53 -24.14 15.06
N GLN A 237 13.40 -24.84 15.11
CA GLN A 237 12.08 -24.21 14.99
C GLN A 237 11.72 -23.42 16.26
N PRO A 238 10.97 -22.31 16.13
CA PRO A 238 10.38 -21.64 17.28
C PRO A 238 9.38 -22.57 17.99
N SER A 239 9.29 -22.44 19.31
CA SER A 239 8.32 -23.16 20.15
C SER A 239 6.92 -22.54 20.10
N VAL A 240 6.80 -21.30 19.61
CA VAL A 240 5.53 -20.59 19.47
C VAL A 240 5.16 -20.29 18.02
N ALA A 241 3.86 -20.17 17.74
CA ALA A 241 3.31 -19.87 16.43
C ALA A 241 2.29 -18.72 16.47
N PRO A 242 2.02 -18.02 15.34
CA PRO A 242 0.98 -17.01 15.29
C PRO A 242 -0.42 -17.62 15.39
N CYS A 243 -1.29 -17.02 16.20
CA CYS A 243 -2.73 -17.23 16.19
C CYS A 243 -3.44 -15.91 15.83
N THR A 244 -3.40 -15.59 14.53
CA THR A 244 -3.88 -14.31 14.00
C THR A 244 -5.39 -14.27 13.90
N ASN A 245 -6.02 -13.18 14.38
CA ASN A 245 -7.46 -12.89 14.24
C ASN A 245 -8.43 -13.89 14.90
N ALA A 246 -7.97 -14.91 15.63
CA ALA A 246 -8.86 -15.91 16.21
C ALA A 246 -9.79 -15.38 17.32
N TRP A 247 -9.44 -14.24 17.92
CA TRP A 247 -10.08 -13.67 19.12
C TRP A 247 -10.79 -12.33 18.86
N ILE A 248 -10.65 -11.75 17.67
CA ILE A 248 -11.20 -10.42 17.37
C ILE A 248 -12.73 -10.49 17.23
N THR A 249 -13.41 -9.41 17.58
CA THR A 249 -14.88 -9.30 17.49
C THR A 249 -15.36 -8.58 16.23
N GLY A 250 -14.44 -8.05 15.43
CA GLY A 250 -14.74 -7.33 14.21
C GLY A 250 -15.00 -5.84 14.41
N LYS A 251 -14.58 -5.28 15.56
CA LYS A 251 -14.75 -3.87 15.94
C LYS A 251 -13.51 -3.01 15.64
N GLY A 252 -12.61 -3.51 14.79
CA GLY A 252 -11.49 -2.74 14.25
C GLY A 252 -10.45 -2.32 15.28
N LEU A 253 -10.24 -1.02 15.45
CA LEU A 253 -9.22 -0.48 16.38
C LEU A 253 -9.47 -0.94 17.82
N SER A 254 -10.73 -1.04 18.24
CA SER A 254 -11.07 -1.46 19.59
C SER A 254 -10.66 -2.91 19.90
N ASP A 255 -10.64 -3.80 18.89
CA ASP A 255 -10.11 -5.16 19.08
C ASP A 255 -8.63 -5.08 19.48
N GLY A 256 -7.84 -4.21 18.82
CA GLY A 256 -6.42 -4.00 19.12
C GLY A 256 -6.10 -3.53 20.54
N LEU A 257 -7.07 -2.93 21.24
CA LEU A 257 -6.96 -2.47 22.63
C LEU A 257 -7.19 -3.58 23.66
N THR A 258 -7.71 -4.74 23.24
CA THR A 258 -7.89 -5.90 24.12
C THR A 258 -6.55 -6.34 24.69
N ASP A 259 -6.48 -6.49 26.02
CA ASP A 259 -5.26 -6.93 26.72
C ASP A 259 -4.77 -8.26 26.16
N VAL A 260 -3.45 -8.35 25.90
CA VAL A 260 -2.85 -9.50 25.23
C VAL A 260 -3.09 -10.81 25.99
N ARG A 261 -3.18 -10.76 27.33
CA ARG A 261 -3.44 -11.92 28.19
C ARG A 261 -4.87 -12.44 28.12
N GLN A 262 -5.80 -11.65 27.58
CA GLN A 262 -7.20 -12.02 27.41
C GLN A 262 -7.50 -12.62 26.04
N ARG A 263 -6.54 -12.57 25.11
CA ARG A 263 -6.72 -13.03 23.71
C ARG A 263 -6.65 -14.55 23.56
N GLY A 264 -6.02 -15.25 24.50
CA GLY A 264 -5.95 -16.70 24.54
C GLY A 264 -5.02 -17.22 25.64
N GLN A 265 -5.08 -18.53 25.89
CA GLN A 265 -4.40 -19.18 27.03
C GLN A 265 -3.38 -20.27 26.62
N ASP A 266 -3.30 -20.63 25.34
CA ASP A 266 -2.38 -21.68 24.89
C ASP A 266 -0.99 -21.08 24.65
N GLU A 267 -0.02 -21.49 25.48
CA GLU A 267 1.36 -20.97 25.47
C GLU A 267 2.11 -21.27 24.16
N ARG A 268 1.59 -22.17 23.32
CA ARG A 268 2.13 -22.44 21.98
C ARG A 268 1.84 -21.32 20.99
N PHE A 269 1.02 -20.34 21.33
CA PHE A 269 0.62 -19.28 20.42
C PHE A 269 0.84 -17.88 20.99
N PHE A 270 1.26 -16.95 20.11
CA PHE A 270 1.05 -15.52 20.34
C PHE A 270 -0.18 -15.06 19.56
N TYR A 271 -1.02 -14.25 20.19
CA TYR A 271 -2.31 -13.84 19.67
C TYR A 271 -2.25 -12.40 19.15
N ASN A 272 -2.09 -12.27 17.83
CA ASN A 272 -2.05 -10.98 17.15
C ASN A 272 -3.27 -10.75 16.24
N CYS A 273 -3.40 -9.55 15.68
CA CYS A 273 -4.42 -9.23 14.69
C CYS A 273 -3.85 -8.63 13.41
N PHE A 274 -4.49 -8.92 12.27
CA PHE A 274 -4.19 -8.36 10.97
C PHE A 274 -5.45 -7.73 10.39
N ILE A 275 -5.58 -6.42 10.50
CA ILE A 275 -6.84 -5.73 10.20
C ILE A 275 -6.59 -4.62 9.17
N ARG A 276 -7.41 -4.61 8.12
CA ARG A 276 -7.52 -3.51 7.17
C ARG A 276 -8.86 -2.81 7.35
N ILE A 277 -8.83 -1.50 7.56
CA ILE A 277 -10.02 -0.66 7.68
C ILE A 277 -10.08 0.27 6.48
N ARG A 278 -11.13 0.15 5.67
CA ARG A 278 -11.42 1.04 4.54
C ARG A 278 -12.55 2.00 4.90
N GLY A 279 -12.33 3.29 4.71
CA GLY A 279 -13.21 4.34 5.20
C GLY A 279 -13.01 4.64 6.68
N VAL A 280 -13.91 5.44 7.23
CA VAL A 280 -13.93 5.89 8.63
C VAL A 280 -15.29 5.60 9.24
N GLU A 281 -15.32 5.20 10.51
CA GLU A 281 -16.56 4.88 11.22
C GLU A 281 -17.38 6.14 11.53
N ASP A 282 -16.72 7.22 11.97
CA ASP A 282 -17.30 8.53 12.18
C ASP A 282 -16.29 9.61 11.78
N LYS A 283 -16.61 10.42 10.76
CA LYS A 283 -15.76 11.51 10.26
C LYS A 283 -15.38 12.53 11.35
N LEU A 284 -16.21 12.67 12.38
CA LEU A 284 -16.07 13.67 13.43
C LEU A 284 -15.09 13.25 14.51
N THR A 285 -15.09 11.97 14.88
CA THR A 285 -14.26 11.45 15.97
C THR A 285 -13.00 10.77 15.47
N TYR A 286 -12.94 10.34 14.19
CA TYR A 286 -11.87 9.47 13.69
C TYR A 286 -10.45 9.93 14.03
N ILE A 287 -10.12 11.22 13.86
CA ILE A 287 -8.79 11.74 14.21
C ILE A 287 -8.51 11.61 15.72
N ASN A 288 -9.50 11.92 16.55
CA ASN A 288 -9.38 11.72 17.99
C ASN A 288 -9.29 10.24 18.35
N ASP A 289 -10.05 9.37 17.67
CA ASP A 289 -10.03 7.93 17.90
C ASP A 289 -8.67 7.31 17.57
N LEU A 290 -8.02 7.74 16.47
CA LEU A 290 -6.64 7.35 16.15
C LEU A 290 -5.66 7.81 17.24
N PHE A 291 -5.78 9.06 17.71
CA PHE A 291 -4.92 9.57 18.77
C PHE A 291 -5.11 8.81 20.09
N GLN A 292 -6.37 8.57 20.50
CA GLN A 292 -6.70 7.80 21.69
C GLN A 292 -6.23 6.36 21.57
N PHE A 293 -6.37 5.73 20.40
CA PHE A 293 -5.87 4.39 20.13
C PHE A 293 -4.36 4.31 20.35
N GLN A 294 -3.58 5.23 19.77
CA GLN A 294 -2.14 5.29 19.99
C GLN A 294 -1.79 5.46 21.48
N LEU A 295 -2.45 6.40 22.16
CA LEU A 295 -2.19 6.71 23.56
C LEU A 295 -2.48 5.50 24.47
N GLN A 296 -3.59 4.81 24.24
CA GLN A 296 -3.96 3.62 25.01
C GLN A 296 -3.00 2.45 24.77
N ILE A 297 -2.56 2.22 23.53
CA ILE A 297 -1.53 1.22 23.22
C ILE A 297 -0.23 1.55 23.97
N LYS A 298 0.23 2.81 23.96
CA LYS A 298 1.43 3.23 24.72
C LYS A 298 1.24 3.04 26.23
N ASN A 299 0.09 3.44 26.77
CA ASN A 299 -0.22 3.34 28.20
C ASN A 299 -0.28 1.88 28.68
N SER A 300 -0.63 0.93 27.80
CA SER A 300 -0.55 -0.51 28.09
C SER A 300 0.89 -1.05 28.12
N GLY A 301 1.90 -0.22 27.85
CA GLY A 301 3.31 -0.59 27.82
C GLY A 301 3.76 -1.25 26.51
N ARG A 302 2.84 -1.43 25.55
CA ARG A 302 3.12 -2.04 24.25
C ARG A 302 3.92 -1.10 23.35
N LYS A 303 4.75 -1.69 22.49
CA LYS A 303 5.56 -0.94 21.51
C LYS A 303 4.71 -0.63 20.28
N ILE A 304 4.85 0.58 19.75
CA ILE A 304 4.09 1.06 18.61
C ILE A 304 5.01 1.65 17.55
N VAL A 305 4.77 1.30 16.29
CA VAL A 305 5.39 1.90 15.10
C VAL A 305 4.27 2.39 14.18
N ILE A 306 4.43 3.61 13.66
CA ILE A 306 3.46 4.23 12.76
C ILE A 306 4.20 4.57 11.46
N ALA A 307 3.65 4.14 10.33
CA ALA A 307 4.11 4.49 8.99
C ALA A 307 3.03 5.32 8.28
N ASP A 308 3.38 6.51 7.82
CA ASP A 308 2.49 7.41 7.07
C ASP A 308 2.75 7.29 5.57
N HIS A 309 1.69 7.09 4.80
CA HIS A 309 1.60 7.01 3.32
C HIS A 309 2.38 5.89 2.62
N GLN A 310 3.65 5.72 2.97
CA GLN A 310 4.54 4.71 2.44
C GLN A 310 5.59 4.27 3.46
N ILE A 311 6.02 3.02 3.41
CA ILE A 311 7.21 2.58 4.14
C ILE A 311 8.43 3.08 3.35
N PRO A 312 9.27 3.98 3.90
CA PRO A 312 10.37 4.54 3.12
C PRO A 312 11.28 3.45 2.57
N ALA A 313 11.61 3.53 1.28
CA ALA A 313 12.52 2.58 0.65
C ALA A 313 13.85 2.51 1.42
N PRO A 314 14.53 1.35 1.45
CA PRO A 314 15.85 1.25 2.03
C PRO A 314 16.85 2.18 1.36
N ASP A 315 17.64 2.91 2.14
CA ASP A 315 18.71 3.73 1.60
C ASP A 315 19.96 2.91 1.24
N MET A 316 20.94 3.55 0.63
CA MET A 316 22.17 2.88 0.18
C MET A 316 23.00 2.30 1.35
N ASP A 317 22.94 2.92 2.52
CA ASP A 317 23.66 2.47 3.71
C ASP A 317 23.00 1.23 4.31
N GLU A 318 21.67 1.21 4.40
CA GLU A 318 20.90 0.04 4.79
C GLU A 318 21.16 -1.14 3.85
N ILE A 319 21.09 -0.90 2.54
CA ILE A 319 21.30 -1.93 1.50
C ILE A 319 22.72 -2.48 1.54
N SER A 320 23.73 -1.63 1.76
CA SER A 320 25.13 -2.05 1.83
C SER A 320 25.45 -2.79 3.14
N SER A 321 24.70 -2.54 4.21
CA SER A 321 24.85 -3.24 5.48
C SER A 321 24.41 -4.71 5.46
N ILE A 322 23.64 -5.12 4.44
CA ILE A 322 23.21 -6.51 4.26
C ILE A 322 24.30 -7.32 3.57
N ARG A 323 24.81 -8.35 4.27
CA ARG A 323 25.80 -9.28 3.73
C ARG A 323 25.13 -10.16 2.67
N ARG A 324 25.64 -10.11 1.44
CA ARG A 324 25.18 -10.93 0.31
C ARG A 324 26.32 -11.32 -0.63
N GLY A 325 26.14 -12.42 -1.36
CA GLY A 325 27.11 -12.94 -2.32
C GLY A 325 26.47 -13.31 -3.67
N ASN A 326 27.20 -14.06 -4.48
CA ASN A 326 26.69 -14.66 -5.72
C ASN A 326 26.20 -16.07 -5.42
N TYR A 327 24.92 -16.32 -5.70
CA TYR A 327 24.26 -17.56 -5.32
C TYR A 327 23.99 -18.43 -6.54
N ARG A 328 24.20 -19.74 -6.39
CA ARG A 328 23.94 -20.73 -7.45
C ARG A 328 22.47 -21.16 -7.49
N ASP A 329 21.86 -21.21 -6.32
CA ASP A 329 20.49 -21.64 -6.13
C ASP A 329 19.80 -20.86 -5.00
N LYS A 330 18.49 -20.99 -4.96
CA LYS A 330 17.61 -20.30 -3.99
C LYS A 330 17.87 -20.69 -2.54
N GLU A 331 18.26 -21.92 -2.27
CA GLU A 331 18.42 -22.42 -0.91
C GLU A 331 19.69 -21.86 -0.29
N GLN A 332 20.79 -21.85 -1.05
CA GLN A 332 22.03 -21.19 -0.66
C GLN A 332 21.78 -19.71 -0.36
N MET A 333 21.07 -19.02 -1.25
CA MET A 333 20.73 -17.61 -1.06
C MET A 333 19.95 -17.37 0.23
N LEU A 334 18.84 -18.09 0.44
CA LEU A 334 18.00 -17.90 1.62
C LEU A 334 18.72 -18.24 2.93
N GLN A 335 19.56 -19.29 2.91
CA GLN A 335 20.35 -19.69 4.07
C GLN A 335 21.43 -18.66 4.42
N GLU A 336 22.10 -18.05 3.43
CA GLU A 336 23.11 -17.02 3.69
C GLU A 336 22.47 -15.69 4.09
N LEU A 337 21.37 -15.29 3.44
CA LEU A 337 20.67 -14.05 3.74
C LEU A 337 20.03 -14.07 5.13
N SER A 338 19.47 -15.20 5.58
CA SER A 338 18.86 -15.30 6.93
C SER A 338 19.86 -15.06 8.06
N ARG A 339 21.17 -15.25 7.83
CA ARG A 339 22.23 -14.94 8.81
C ARG A 339 22.39 -13.44 9.12
N ASN A 340 21.78 -12.57 8.31
CA ASN A 340 21.68 -11.14 8.59
C ASN A 340 20.68 -10.83 9.71
N ILE A 341 19.79 -11.77 10.05
CA ILE A 341 18.83 -11.64 11.15
C ILE A 341 19.57 -12.01 12.43
N GLN A 342 19.84 -11.02 13.28
CA GLN A 342 20.55 -11.19 14.54
C GLN A 342 19.79 -10.49 15.66
N TYR A 343 19.37 -11.28 16.65
CA TYR A 343 18.65 -10.83 17.84
C TYR A 343 19.10 -11.62 19.08
N GLY A 344 20.39 -11.55 19.39
CA GLY A 344 21.01 -12.33 20.47
C GLY A 344 20.41 -12.13 21.87
N SER A 345 19.63 -11.07 22.10
CA SER A 345 18.91 -10.84 23.36
C SER A 345 17.73 -11.81 23.58
N ASN A 346 17.18 -12.42 22.52
CA ASN A 346 16.10 -13.40 22.64
C ASN A 346 16.15 -14.42 21.48
N PRO A 347 16.71 -15.62 21.72
CA PRO A 347 16.83 -16.66 20.69
C PRO A 347 15.50 -17.16 20.12
N GLU A 348 14.42 -17.11 20.91
CA GLU A 348 13.09 -17.53 20.45
C GLU A 348 12.53 -16.54 19.42
N LEU A 349 12.66 -15.25 19.69
CA LEU A 349 12.27 -14.22 18.74
C LEU A 349 13.14 -14.22 17.47
N GLU A 350 14.44 -14.48 17.60
CA GLU A 350 15.33 -14.66 16.45
C GLU A 350 14.85 -15.82 15.55
N ARG A 351 14.49 -16.97 16.15
CA ARG A 351 13.90 -18.11 15.42
C ARG A 351 12.60 -17.74 14.72
N LEU A 352 11.71 -16.97 15.36
CA LEU A 352 10.49 -16.46 14.75
C LEU A 352 10.78 -15.56 13.54
N MET A 353 11.74 -14.63 13.66
CA MET A 353 12.15 -13.74 12.57
C MET A 353 12.71 -14.51 11.38
N VAL A 354 13.63 -15.46 11.63
CA VAL A 354 14.19 -16.32 10.59
C VAL A 354 13.10 -17.14 9.91
N LYS A 355 12.20 -17.76 10.69
CA LYS A 355 11.09 -18.55 10.13
C LYS A 355 10.14 -17.68 9.29
N ALA A 356 9.72 -16.53 9.80
CA ALA A 356 8.83 -15.61 9.10
C ALA A 356 9.44 -15.12 7.78
N PHE A 357 10.72 -14.76 7.79
CA PHE A 357 11.46 -14.35 6.60
C PHE A 357 11.54 -15.46 5.54
N LEU A 358 11.90 -16.68 5.96
CA LEU A 358 12.01 -17.83 5.07
C LEU A 358 10.65 -18.25 4.50
N ASP A 359 9.59 -18.30 5.31
CA ASP A 359 8.24 -18.65 4.87
C ASP A 359 7.77 -17.71 3.75
N ILE A 360 7.91 -16.40 3.94
CA ILE A 360 7.52 -15.39 2.97
C ILE A 360 8.28 -15.53 1.65
N LEU A 361 9.60 -15.70 1.72
CA LEU A 361 10.40 -15.78 0.50
C LEU A 361 10.24 -17.12 -0.22
N LEU A 362 9.99 -18.21 0.51
CA LEU A 362 9.65 -19.50 -0.09
C LEU A 362 8.28 -19.43 -0.79
N GLU A 363 7.28 -18.81 -0.17
CA GLU A 363 5.97 -18.56 -0.80
C GLU A 363 6.12 -17.70 -2.06
N GLU A 364 6.90 -16.62 -1.99
CA GLU A 364 7.13 -15.72 -3.12
C GLU A 364 7.93 -16.40 -4.25
N SER A 365 8.89 -17.26 -3.91
CA SER A 365 9.69 -18.01 -4.89
C SER A 365 8.86 -18.99 -5.73
N ARG A 366 7.68 -19.42 -5.23
CA ARG A 366 6.79 -20.31 -5.98
C ARG A 366 6.05 -19.57 -7.10
N LYS A 367 5.94 -18.24 -7.03
CA LYS A 367 5.26 -17.42 -8.05
C LYS A 367 6.14 -17.15 -9.27
N ASP A 368 7.45 -16.99 -9.06
CA ASP A 368 8.43 -16.69 -10.11
C ASP A 368 9.73 -17.49 -9.87
N PRO A 369 9.75 -18.80 -10.21
CA PRO A 369 10.85 -19.71 -9.85
C PRO A 369 12.18 -19.41 -10.54
N GLU A 370 12.16 -18.71 -11.68
CA GLU A 370 13.35 -18.51 -12.52
C GLU A 370 14.13 -17.23 -12.20
N ASN A 371 13.58 -16.32 -11.39
CA ASN A 371 14.18 -14.99 -11.17
C ASN A 371 14.82 -14.82 -9.78
N LEU A 372 15.98 -15.47 -9.58
CA LEU A 372 16.76 -15.42 -8.34
C LEU A 372 17.14 -13.99 -7.92
N ASN A 373 17.54 -13.15 -8.87
CA ASN A 373 17.96 -11.77 -8.60
C ASN A 373 16.81 -10.90 -8.08
N ARG A 374 15.60 -11.07 -8.65
CA ARG A 374 14.41 -10.36 -8.16
C ARG A 374 14.06 -10.80 -6.75
N LEU A 375 14.10 -12.11 -6.46
CA LEU A 375 13.86 -12.64 -5.13
C LEU A 375 14.91 -12.13 -4.12
N MET A 376 16.19 -12.08 -4.52
CA MET A 376 17.27 -11.49 -3.71
C MET A 376 16.99 -10.03 -3.37
N ASN A 377 16.57 -9.22 -4.35
CA ASN A 377 16.25 -7.80 -4.11
C ASN A 377 15.09 -7.65 -3.12
N LYS A 378 14.02 -8.45 -3.26
CA LYS A 378 12.91 -8.49 -2.29
C LYS A 378 13.41 -8.88 -0.90
N ALA A 379 14.25 -9.91 -0.80
CA ALA A 379 14.83 -10.36 0.46
C ALA A 379 15.67 -9.26 1.15
N VAL A 380 16.49 -8.53 0.40
CA VAL A 380 17.27 -7.39 0.91
C VAL A 380 16.34 -6.30 1.47
N TYR A 381 15.26 -5.94 0.76
CA TYR A 381 14.28 -4.97 1.26
C TYR A 381 13.67 -5.39 2.60
N LEU A 382 13.26 -6.66 2.71
CA LEU A 382 12.69 -7.20 3.95
C LEU A 382 13.69 -7.18 5.11
N LEU A 383 14.96 -7.50 4.85
CA LEU A 383 16.02 -7.46 5.88
C LEU A 383 16.32 -6.03 6.34
N CYS A 384 16.39 -5.07 5.41
CA CYS A 384 16.57 -3.65 5.75
C CYS A 384 15.44 -3.16 6.65
N TRP A 385 14.18 -3.38 6.25
CA TRP A 385 13.03 -2.96 7.06
C TRP A 385 12.92 -3.72 8.38
N LEU A 386 13.22 -5.02 8.41
CA LEU A 386 13.28 -5.77 9.66
C LEU A 386 14.28 -5.11 10.61
N LYS A 387 15.52 -4.87 10.16
CA LYS A 387 16.58 -4.23 10.96
C LYS A 387 16.16 -2.83 11.44
N ARG A 388 15.50 -2.04 10.60
CA ARG A 388 15.02 -0.69 10.91
C ARG A 388 13.98 -0.67 12.04
N TYR A 389 13.01 -1.58 11.99
CA TYR A 389 11.89 -1.60 12.94
C TYR A 389 12.09 -2.57 14.12
N GLN A 390 13.07 -3.48 14.03
CA GLN A 390 13.33 -4.52 15.03
C GLN A 390 13.51 -3.96 16.45
N GLN A 391 14.33 -2.91 16.61
CA GLN A 391 14.55 -2.32 17.93
C GLN A 391 13.30 -1.60 18.45
N GLN A 392 12.53 -0.95 17.57
CA GLN A 392 11.32 -0.23 17.95
C GLN A 392 10.21 -1.18 18.40
N LEU A 393 10.01 -2.28 17.67
CA LEU A 393 8.95 -3.25 17.93
C LEU A 393 9.28 -4.20 19.08
N PHE A 394 10.54 -4.63 19.21
CA PHE A 394 10.87 -5.79 20.04
C PHE A 394 11.83 -5.50 21.20
N VAL A 395 12.18 -4.25 21.49
CA VAL A 395 13.07 -3.94 22.63
C VAL A 395 12.54 -4.55 23.93
N ARG A 396 13.37 -5.41 24.56
CA ARG A 396 13.05 -6.17 25.79
C ARG A 396 11.81 -7.07 25.66
N TRP A 397 11.55 -7.58 24.46
CA TRP A 397 10.41 -8.48 24.21
C TRP A 397 10.50 -9.78 25.02
N LYS A 398 9.34 -10.19 25.55
CA LYS A 398 9.10 -11.47 26.21
C LYS A 398 7.69 -11.95 25.86
N MET A 399 7.47 -13.26 25.89
CA MET A 399 6.12 -13.81 25.76
C MET A 399 5.26 -13.42 26.99
N PRO A 400 3.97 -13.06 26.83
CA PRO A 400 3.17 -13.00 25.62
C PRO A 400 3.11 -11.61 24.95
N ASP A 401 4.08 -10.72 25.14
CA ASP A 401 4.00 -9.33 24.67
C ASP A 401 3.80 -9.27 23.14
N VAL A 402 2.93 -8.36 22.68
CA VAL A 402 2.65 -8.13 21.26
C VAL A 402 2.81 -6.64 20.95
N ALA A 403 3.65 -6.29 19.98
CA ALA A 403 3.80 -4.91 19.52
C ALA A 403 2.64 -4.48 18.61
N CYS A 404 2.63 -3.24 18.15
CA CYS A 404 1.62 -2.71 17.21
C CYS A 404 2.31 -1.95 16.08
N PHE A 405 1.95 -2.28 14.84
CA PHE A 405 2.37 -1.59 13.63
C PHE A 405 1.14 -1.02 12.93
N ILE A 406 1.10 0.30 12.78
CA ILE A 406 0.01 1.02 12.13
C ILE A 406 0.51 1.59 10.82
N TYR A 407 -0.21 1.35 9.74
CA TYR A 407 0.10 1.87 8.42
C TYR A 407 -1.07 2.68 7.87
N LEU A 408 -0.90 4.00 7.80
CA LEU A 408 -1.86 4.93 7.20
C LEU A 408 -1.60 5.09 5.69
N GLY A 409 -2.59 4.83 4.84
CA GLY A 409 -2.51 5.02 3.39
C GLY A 409 -2.30 3.73 2.57
N GLY A 410 -2.04 2.61 3.25
CA GLY A 410 -1.96 1.24 2.71
C GLY A 410 -0.83 0.93 1.72
N CYS A 411 -0.61 -0.38 1.49
CA CYS A 411 0.51 -0.87 0.68
C CYS A 411 0.48 -0.38 -0.77
N ARG A 412 1.55 0.31 -1.19
CA ARG A 412 1.71 0.88 -2.53
C ARG A 412 2.45 -0.05 -3.50
N ASN A 413 3.21 -1.00 -2.99
CA ASN A 413 4.03 -1.91 -3.79
C ASN A 413 4.15 -3.30 -3.16
N ASP A 414 4.60 -4.27 -3.96
CA ASP A 414 4.75 -5.67 -3.56
C ASP A 414 5.70 -5.86 -2.36
N ASN A 415 6.73 -5.03 -2.22
CA ASN A 415 7.69 -5.17 -1.13
C ASN A 415 7.02 -4.86 0.21
N GLU A 416 6.28 -3.75 0.29
CA GLU A 416 5.51 -3.40 1.49
C GLU A 416 4.51 -4.49 1.86
N ALA A 417 3.82 -5.05 0.86
CA ALA A 417 2.89 -6.14 1.08
C ALA A 417 3.61 -7.38 1.67
N LEU A 418 4.77 -7.75 1.14
CA LEU A 418 5.59 -8.85 1.68
C LEU A 418 6.07 -8.56 3.10
N PHE A 419 6.43 -7.31 3.40
CA PHE A 419 6.88 -6.92 4.72
C PHE A 419 5.79 -7.02 5.78
N LEU A 420 4.57 -6.55 5.49
CA LEU A 420 3.45 -6.70 6.44
C LEU A 420 3.07 -8.17 6.64
N LYS A 421 3.12 -8.99 5.58
CA LYS A 421 2.92 -10.45 5.70
C LYS A 421 4.00 -11.12 6.55
N MET A 422 5.23 -10.61 6.51
CA MET A 422 6.28 -11.07 7.40
C MET A 422 6.02 -10.62 8.84
N LEU A 423 5.63 -9.36 9.06
CA LEU A 423 5.34 -8.82 10.39
C LEU A 423 4.22 -9.58 11.11
N ILE A 424 3.18 -10.02 10.40
CA ILE A 424 2.07 -10.75 11.05
C ILE A 424 2.46 -12.17 11.48
N ARG A 425 3.57 -12.72 10.96
CA ARG A 425 4.17 -13.97 11.45
C ARG A 425 5.06 -13.74 12.68
N LEU A 426 5.12 -12.51 13.19
CA LEU A 426 5.81 -12.09 14.41
C LEU A 426 4.78 -11.57 15.44
N PRO A 427 5.14 -11.40 16.73
CA PRO A 427 4.22 -10.94 17.77
C PRO A 427 3.95 -9.42 17.63
N VAL A 428 3.23 -9.06 16.57
CA VAL A 428 2.88 -7.70 16.16
C VAL A 428 1.43 -7.68 15.68
N ASP A 429 0.62 -6.79 16.24
CA ASP A 429 -0.68 -6.41 15.67
C ASP A 429 -0.44 -5.47 14.49
N VAL A 430 -1.03 -5.73 13.33
CA VAL A 430 -0.85 -4.94 12.11
C VAL A 430 -2.19 -4.32 11.71
N PHE A 431 -2.25 -2.98 11.71
CA PHE A 431 -3.40 -2.20 11.28
C PHE A 431 -3.08 -1.45 9.98
N ILE A 432 -3.92 -1.61 8.97
CA ILE A 432 -3.82 -0.89 7.69
C ILE A 432 -5.05 0.01 7.58
N LEU A 433 -4.82 1.32 7.62
CA LEU A 433 -5.86 2.34 7.66
C LEU A 433 -5.93 3.04 6.30
N LEU A 434 -7.11 2.98 5.68
CA LEU A 434 -7.40 3.56 4.37
C LEU A 434 -8.61 4.50 4.48
N PRO A 435 -8.48 5.67 5.14
CA PRO A 435 -9.61 6.55 5.38
C PRO A 435 -10.15 7.19 4.10
N GLY A 436 -9.35 7.33 3.04
CA GLY A 436 -9.75 7.98 1.79
C GLY A 436 -10.52 7.07 0.82
N ALA A 437 -11.40 7.66 0.00
CA ALA A 437 -12.20 6.92 -0.99
C ALA A 437 -11.36 6.34 -2.14
N ASN A 438 -10.24 6.99 -2.50
CA ASN A 438 -9.41 6.65 -3.66
C ASN A 438 -8.07 5.97 -3.29
N GLU A 439 -7.95 5.44 -2.07
CA GLU A 439 -6.71 4.80 -1.63
C GLU A 439 -6.60 3.35 -2.10
N GLN A 440 -5.63 3.10 -2.97
CA GLN A 440 -5.29 1.77 -3.46
C GLN A 440 -4.35 1.06 -2.48
N CYS A 441 -4.60 -0.22 -2.26
CA CYS A 441 -3.76 -1.09 -1.44
C CYS A 441 -3.61 -2.44 -2.13
N CYS A 442 -2.40 -2.80 -2.54
CA CYS A 442 -2.11 -4.05 -3.28
C CYS A 442 -2.02 -5.30 -2.40
N LEU A 443 -2.09 -5.16 -1.08
CA LEU A 443 -1.96 -6.29 -0.16
C LEU A 443 -3.21 -7.19 -0.21
N GLU A 444 -2.99 -8.47 -0.47
CA GLU A 444 -3.99 -9.53 -0.29
C GLU A 444 -3.38 -10.67 0.52
N ASP A 445 -4.07 -11.13 1.56
CA ASP A 445 -3.66 -12.27 2.38
C ASP A 445 -4.88 -13.01 2.93
N LYS A 446 -4.77 -14.33 3.12
CA LYS A 446 -5.86 -15.15 3.67
C LYS A 446 -6.16 -14.84 5.14
N LEU A 447 -5.16 -14.33 5.86
CA LEU A 447 -5.28 -13.94 7.26
C LEU A 447 -5.76 -12.50 7.45
N LEU A 448 -5.87 -11.70 6.37
CA LEU A 448 -6.25 -10.30 6.47
C LEU A 448 -7.76 -10.16 6.73
N TYR A 449 -8.13 -9.57 7.87
CA TYR A 449 -9.51 -9.23 8.18
C TYR A 449 -9.83 -7.81 7.68
N GLU A 450 -10.84 -7.67 6.80
CA GLU A 450 -11.21 -6.40 6.21
C GLU A 450 -12.51 -5.85 6.79
N ILE A 451 -12.47 -4.59 7.21
CA ILE A 451 -13.60 -3.79 7.66
C ILE A 451 -13.84 -2.69 6.64
N ARG A 452 -15.11 -2.50 6.25
CA ARG A 452 -15.53 -1.44 5.34
C ARG A 452 -16.53 -0.53 6.04
N CYS A 453 -16.17 0.74 6.17
CA CYS A 453 -17.04 1.79 6.65
C CYS A 453 -17.69 2.50 5.45
N ALA A 454 -18.83 3.16 5.69
CA ALA A 454 -19.57 3.88 4.65
C ALA A 454 -18.93 5.24 4.31
N ASP A 455 -18.36 5.89 5.32
CA ASP A 455 -17.79 7.23 5.19
C ASP A 455 -16.30 7.19 4.82
N HIS A 456 -15.84 8.26 4.17
CA HIS A 456 -14.44 8.46 3.79
C HIS A 456 -14.00 9.88 4.13
N MET A 457 -12.73 10.04 4.51
CA MET A 457 -12.12 11.35 4.73
C MET A 457 -10.63 11.35 4.36
N THR A 458 -10.11 12.51 3.98
CA THR A 458 -8.67 12.66 3.72
C THR A 458 -7.94 12.87 5.05
N VAL A 459 -6.98 12.01 5.35
CA VAL A 459 -6.09 12.15 6.51
C VAL A 459 -4.65 12.22 6.00
N GLU A 460 -4.03 13.38 6.12
CA GLU A 460 -2.66 13.59 5.63
C GLU A 460 -1.62 12.92 6.51
N ARG A 461 -1.78 12.93 7.84
CA ARG A 461 -0.80 12.31 8.75
C ARG A 461 -1.50 11.67 9.92
N TYR A 462 -0.92 10.60 10.44
CA TYR A 462 -1.39 10.02 11.68
C TYR A 462 -1.23 11.06 12.83
N PRO A 463 -2.27 11.29 13.64
CA PRO A 463 -2.21 12.28 14.71
C PRO A 463 -1.25 11.82 15.81
N THR A 464 -0.15 12.54 16.01
CA THR A 464 0.85 12.25 17.05
C THR A 464 0.96 13.38 18.08
N GLU A 465 1.59 13.10 19.23
CA GLU A 465 1.73 14.02 20.38
C GLU A 465 2.29 15.42 20.05
N ASN A 466 3.04 15.57 18.95
CA ASN A 466 3.65 16.84 18.53
C ASN A 466 2.80 17.64 17.52
N THR A 467 1.61 17.16 17.17
CA THR A 467 0.71 17.82 16.21
C THR A 467 -0.41 18.50 16.99
N GLU A 468 -0.64 19.80 16.80
CA GLU A 468 -1.87 20.46 17.28
C GLU A 468 -3.07 19.74 16.63
N ILE A 469 -3.73 18.86 17.38
CA ILE A 469 -4.91 18.15 16.91
C ILE A 469 -6.05 19.17 16.80
N ARG A 470 -6.27 19.68 15.57
CA ARG A 470 -7.45 20.49 15.25
C ARG A 470 -8.57 19.54 14.83
N VAL A 471 -9.41 19.14 15.79
CA VAL A 471 -10.63 18.38 15.50
C VAL A 471 -11.70 19.35 15.00
N GLY A 472 -12.15 19.17 13.77
CA GLY A 472 -13.32 19.89 13.24
C GLY A 472 -14.59 19.42 13.95
N THR A 473 -15.45 20.34 14.37
CA THR A 473 -16.72 19.97 15.01
C THR A 473 -17.72 19.45 13.97
N ALA A 474 -18.78 18.77 14.43
CA ALA A 474 -19.91 18.37 13.58
C ALA A 474 -20.44 19.53 12.72
N ALA A 475 -20.51 20.73 13.30
CA ALA A 475 -20.92 21.94 12.61
C ALA A 475 -19.93 22.36 11.50
N TYR A 476 -18.62 22.27 11.76
CA TYR A 476 -17.58 22.59 10.77
C TYR A 476 -17.61 21.66 9.56
N HIS A 477 -17.83 20.36 9.78
CA HIS A 477 -17.93 19.38 8.70
C HIS A 477 -19.24 19.51 7.93
N ALA A 478 -20.37 19.74 8.63
CA ALA A 478 -21.66 20.01 7.99
C ALA A 478 -21.62 21.30 7.15
N GLU A 479 -20.99 22.37 7.66
CA GLU A 479 -20.76 23.61 6.91
C GLU A 479 -19.90 23.35 5.66
N ARG A 480 -18.84 22.53 5.76
CA ARG A 480 -17.98 22.18 4.62
C ARG A 480 -18.68 21.35 3.54
N GLU A 481 -19.52 20.38 3.93
CA GLU A 481 -20.28 19.51 3.03
C GLU A 481 -21.43 20.26 2.34
N LEU A 482 -22.17 21.08 3.11
CA LEU A 482 -23.14 22.04 2.56
C LEU A 482 -22.46 23.04 1.63
N ASP A 483 -21.30 23.55 2.00
CA ASP A 483 -20.55 24.48 1.19
C ASP A 483 -20.06 23.85 -0.12
N SER A 484 -19.59 22.59 -0.13
CA SER A 484 -19.16 21.96 -1.39
C SER A 484 -20.34 21.77 -2.34
N LEU A 485 -21.51 21.40 -1.82
CA LEU A 485 -22.74 21.25 -2.59
C LEU A 485 -23.29 22.59 -3.09
N MET A 486 -23.15 23.67 -2.31
CA MET A 486 -23.69 24.98 -2.66
C MET A 486 -22.81 25.82 -3.58
N TYR A 487 -21.48 25.67 -3.56
CA TYR A 487 -20.56 26.57 -4.28
C TYR A 487 -19.89 25.94 -5.53
N GLN A 488 -20.09 24.65 -5.82
CA GLN A 488 -19.68 24.07 -7.11
C GLN A 488 -20.75 24.36 -8.18
N ASP A 489 -20.34 25.02 -9.27
CA ASP A 489 -21.12 25.27 -10.49
C ASP A 489 -22.46 26.03 -10.35
N SER A 490 -22.72 26.65 -9.19
CA SER A 490 -23.98 27.35 -8.89
C SER A 490 -23.97 28.86 -9.14
N GLY A 491 -22.81 29.46 -9.46
CA GLY A 491 -22.65 30.91 -9.53
C GLY A 491 -22.66 31.63 -8.17
N MET A 492 -22.67 30.89 -7.06
CA MET A 492 -22.50 31.44 -5.72
C MET A 492 -21.03 31.41 -5.30
N TYR A 493 -20.60 32.43 -4.54
CA TYR A 493 -19.23 32.57 -4.06
C TYR A 493 -19.20 32.76 -2.55
N ARG A 494 -18.21 32.16 -1.88
CA ARG A 494 -17.95 32.37 -0.45
C ARG A 494 -17.38 33.77 -0.22
N ASN A 495 -17.59 34.29 0.99
CA ASN A 495 -16.94 35.54 1.39
C ASN A 495 -15.42 35.35 1.43
N MET A 496 -14.68 36.28 0.84
CA MET A 496 -13.21 36.27 0.72
C MET A 496 -12.67 34.96 0.12
N GLN A 497 -13.40 34.36 -0.83
CA GLN A 497 -13.02 33.09 -1.46
C GLN A 497 -11.72 33.16 -2.24
N TYR A 498 -11.42 34.33 -2.84
CA TYR A 498 -10.31 34.49 -3.78
C TYR A 498 -9.31 35.51 -3.26
N GLY A 499 -8.02 35.13 -3.25
CA GLY A 499 -6.91 36.01 -2.90
C GLY A 499 -6.25 36.71 -4.09
N LYS A 500 -6.68 36.40 -5.33
CA LYS A 500 -6.12 36.97 -6.57
C LYS A 500 -7.21 37.42 -7.54
N ALA A 501 -6.96 38.55 -8.20
CA ALA A 501 -7.86 39.10 -9.20
C ALA A 501 -7.13 39.96 -10.25
N VAL A 502 -7.77 40.19 -11.39
CA VAL A 502 -7.33 41.06 -12.48
C VAL A 502 -8.46 42.02 -12.83
N SER A 503 -8.16 43.31 -12.91
CA SER A 503 -9.11 44.35 -13.30
C SER A 503 -9.26 44.38 -14.83
N ILE A 504 -10.50 44.48 -15.30
CA ILE A 504 -10.86 44.66 -16.71
C ILE A 504 -11.65 45.96 -16.80
N SER A 505 -11.08 47.00 -17.41
CA SER A 505 -11.79 48.27 -17.59
C SER A 505 -12.91 48.09 -18.62
N LEU A 506 -14.14 48.37 -18.21
CA LEU A 506 -15.32 48.35 -19.07
C LEU A 506 -15.32 49.56 -20.02
N GLN A 507 -15.88 49.36 -21.21
CA GLN A 507 -16.31 50.44 -22.10
C GLN A 507 -17.80 50.63 -21.87
N THR A 508 -18.20 51.80 -21.37
CA THR A 508 -19.57 52.06 -20.90
C THR A 508 -20.17 53.29 -21.56
N MET A 509 -21.50 53.37 -21.68
CA MET A 509 -22.17 54.65 -21.92
C MET A 509 -22.35 55.41 -20.60
N TYR A 510 -22.46 56.74 -20.66
CA TYR A 510 -22.64 57.58 -19.48
C TYR A 510 -23.85 57.15 -18.62
N GLU A 511 -24.95 56.77 -19.26
CA GLU A 511 -26.15 56.28 -18.59
C GLU A 511 -25.98 54.91 -17.91
N GLU A 512 -25.07 54.06 -18.38
CA GLU A 512 -24.81 52.72 -17.81
C GLU A 512 -24.01 52.81 -16.51
N ILE A 513 -23.22 53.86 -16.33
CA ILE A 513 -22.39 54.07 -15.14
C ILE A 513 -23.25 53.96 -13.89
N ALA A 514 -24.38 54.67 -13.82
CA ALA A 514 -25.25 54.68 -12.64
C ALA A 514 -25.89 53.31 -12.35
N ILE A 515 -26.13 52.49 -13.38
CA ILE A 515 -26.69 51.15 -13.25
C ILE A 515 -25.63 50.22 -12.67
N LEU A 516 -24.43 50.23 -13.24
CA LEU A 516 -23.35 49.33 -12.83
C LEU A 516 -22.70 49.74 -11.50
N TRP A 517 -22.76 51.02 -11.13
CA TRP A 517 -22.07 51.57 -9.97
C TRP A 517 -22.38 50.80 -8.68
N ASP A 518 -23.66 50.55 -8.39
CA ASP A 518 -24.07 49.88 -7.15
C ASP A 518 -24.19 48.34 -7.27
N GLU A 519 -23.98 47.78 -8.47
CA GLU A 519 -24.04 46.34 -8.73
C GLU A 519 -22.78 45.60 -8.21
N GLU A 520 -22.96 44.41 -7.63
CA GLU A 520 -21.85 43.54 -7.23
C GLU A 520 -21.08 43.06 -8.47
N LEU A 521 -19.75 42.92 -8.37
CA LEU A 521 -18.90 42.53 -9.49
C LEU A 521 -19.35 41.23 -10.18
N LYS A 522 -19.84 40.24 -9.42
CA LYS A 522 -20.30 38.96 -9.97
C LYS A 522 -21.51 39.04 -10.89
N TYR A 523 -22.28 40.13 -10.84
CA TYR A 523 -23.44 40.36 -11.72
C TYR A 523 -23.10 41.23 -12.93
N ARG A 524 -21.90 41.80 -12.97
CA ARG A 524 -21.46 42.67 -14.06
C ARG A 524 -21.04 41.85 -15.28
N PRO A 525 -21.20 42.39 -16.50
CA PRO A 525 -20.76 41.74 -17.72
C PRO A 525 -19.25 41.46 -17.68
N ASN A 526 -18.84 40.31 -18.23
CA ASN A 526 -17.45 39.85 -18.30
C ASN A 526 -16.80 39.52 -16.95
N PHE A 527 -17.58 39.41 -15.87
CA PHE A 527 -17.10 38.76 -14.66
C PHE A 527 -16.86 37.27 -14.90
N GLY A 528 -15.78 36.74 -14.33
CA GLY A 528 -15.50 35.32 -14.38
C GLY A 528 -14.33 34.93 -13.49
N VAL A 529 -14.20 33.64 -13.22
CA VAL A 529 -13.08 33.08 -12.46
C VAL A 529 -12.37 32.06 -13.34
N VAL A 530 -11.07 32.27 -13.57
CA VAL A 530 -10.22 31.39 -14.37
C VAL A 530 -9.00 31.03 -13.53
N ASP A 531 -8.75 29.73 -13.33
CA ASP A 531 -7.63 29.21 -12.54
C ASP A 531 -7.49 29.84 -11.14
N GLY A 532 -8.64 30.12 -10.50
CA GLY A 532 -8.70 30.75 -9.18
C GLY A 532 -8.39 32.25 -9.15
N ILE A 533 -8.30 32.91 -10.31
CA ILE A 533 -8.12 34.35 -10.46
C ILE A 533 -9.44 34.98 -10.92
N VAL A 534 -9.91 35.99 -10.19
CA VAL A 534 -11.16 36.70 -10.52
C VAL A 534 -10.90 37.78 -11.57
N ASN A 535 -11.66 37.77 -12.65
CA ASN A 535 -11.72 38.84 -13.63
C ASN A 535 -12.77 39.87 -13.17
N MET A 536 -12.32 41.06 -12.76
CA MET A 536 -13.15 42.11 -12.17
C MET A 536 -13.45 43.21 -13.19
N PRO A 537 -14.68 43.30 -13.70
CA PRO A 537 -15.10 44.39 -14.58
C PRO A 537 -15.28 45.71 -13.79
N VAL A 538 -14.44 46.69 -14.09
CA VAL A 538 -14.34 47.97 -13.36
C VAL A 538 -14.56 49.17 -14.29
N ILE A 539 -15.06 50.27 -13.73
CA ILE A 539 -15.28 51.53 -14.46
C ILE A 539 -14.06 52.43 -14.24
N PHE A 540 -13.47 52.95 -15.33
CA PHE A 540 -12.43 53.97 -15.25
C PHE A 540 -12.70 55.10 -16.26
N ALA A 541 -13.49 56.08 -15.84
CA ALA A 541 -14.06 57.07 -16.76
C ALA A 541 -13.99 58.51 -16.25
N LYS A 542 -14.02 59.45 -17.20
CA LYS A 542 -14.09 60.89 -17.01
C LYS A 542 -15.39 61.40 -17.61
N VAL A 543 -16.12 62.22 -16.85
CA VAL A 543 -17.33 62.91 -17.28
C VAL A 543 -16.99 64.39 -17.45
N SER A 544 -17.01 64.85 -18.69
CA SER A 544 -16.70 66.22 -19.10
C SER A 544 -17.97 66.99 -19.40
N GLY A 545 -18.13 68.16 -18.78
CA GLY A 545 -19.31 69.00 -18.97
C GLY A 545 -20.53 68.61 -18.13
N VAL A 546 -21.60 69.39 -18.30
CA VAL A 546 -22.88 69.31 -17.59
C VAL A 546 -24.01 69.18 -18.59
N LYS A 547 -24.76 68.06 -18.52
CA LYS A 547 -25.88 67.79 -19.42
C LYS A 547 -26.94 68.89 -19.31
N ASP A 548 -27.31 69.45 -20.46
CA ASP A 548 -28.29 70.54 -20.62
C ASP A 548 -28.00 71.79 -19.75
N GLY A 549 -26.77 71.97 -19.26
CA GLY A 549 -26.41 73.05 -18.33
C GLY A 549 -27.06 72.96 -16.94
N ASP A 550 -27.77 71.87 -16.62
CA ASP A 550 -28.47 71.71 -15.34
C ASP A 550 -27.51 71.32 -14.21
N VAL A 551 -26.93 72.33 -13.58
CA VAL A 551 -25.99 72.20 -12.45
C VAL A 551 -26.63 71.47 -11.26
N ARG A 552 -27.94 71.62 -11.03
CA ARG A 552 -28.61 70.96 -9.92
C ARG A 552 -28.75 69.48 -10.19
N ALA A 553 -29.25 69.09 -11.36
CA ALA A 553 -29.38 67.70 -11.76
C ALA A 553 -28.01 67.00 -11.80
N TYR A 554 -26.95 67.71 -12.22
CA TYR A 554 -25.57 67.21 -12.19
C TYR A 554 -25.13 66.85 -10.76
N TRP A 555 -25.25 67.76 -9.80
CA TRP A 555 -24.87 67.47 -8.41
C TRP A 555 -25.77 66.44 -7.75
N GLU A 556 -27.06 66.38 -8.09
CA GLU A 556 -27.97 65.31 -7.65
C GLU A 556 -27.51 63.95 -8.22
N GLY A 557 -27.05 63.90 -9.47
CA GLY A 557 -26.46 62.71 -10.09
C GLY A 557 -25.19 62.25 -9.39
N VAL A 558 -24.23 63.17 -9.17
CA VAL A 558 -22.99 62.87 -8.42
C VAL A 558 -23.32 62.36 -7.01
N LYS A 559 -24.27 62.99 -6.31
CA LYS A 559 -24.68 62.57 -4.96
C LYS A 559 -25.22 61.14 -4.94
N LYS A 560 -25.99 60.72 -5.94
CA LYS A 560 -26.52 59.34 -6.03
C LYS A 560 -25.42 58.29 -6.15
N LEU A 561 -24.27 58.65 -6.70
CA LEU A 561 -23.09 57.77 -6.83
C LEU A 561 -22.23 57.76 -5.55
N ILE A 562 -22.48 58.63 -4.57
CA ILE A 562 -21.76 58.61 -3.30
C ILE A 562 -22.39 57.54 -2.40
N THR A 563 -21.75 56.38 -2.34
CA THR A 563 -22.14 55.22 -1.51
C THR A 563 -21.22 55.09 -0.27
N PRO A 564 -21.52 54.23 0.71
CA PRO A 564 -20.65 54.02 1.87
C PRO A 564 -19.21 53.61 1.53
N ASP A 565 -19.00 52.95 0.39
CA ASP A 565 -17.69 52.48 -0.08
C ASP A 565 -17.03 53.46 -1.08
N THR A 566 -17.56 54.69 -1.19
CA THR A 566 -17.06 55.73 -2.09
C THR A 566 -16.13 56.72 -1.38
N LEU A 567 -14.87 56.75 -1.80
CA LEU A 567 -13.93 57.81 -1.48
C LEU A 567 -14.20 59.02 -2.38
N VAL A 568 -14.47 60.19 -1.81
CA VAL A 568 -14.76 61.42 -2.56
C VAL A 568 -13.63 62.42 -2.36
N VAL A 569 -13.04 62.89 -3.46
CA VAL A 569 -11.98 63.89 -3.50
C VAL A 569 -12.50 65.13 -4.19
N LYS A 570 -12.40 66.30 -3.54
CA LYS A 570 -12.96 67.58 -4.00
C LYS A 570 -11.84 68.60 -4.22
N ASN A 571 -11.58 69.02 -5.45
CA ASN A 571 -10.61 70.07 -5.82
C ASN A 571 -9.23 69.94 -5.10
N GLY A 572 -8.81 68.71 -4.80
CA GLY A 572 -7.75 68.43 -3.84
C GLY A 572 -6.96 67.17 -4.18
N SER A 573 -6.02 66.83 -3.30
CA SER A 573 -5.10 65.70 -3.50
C SER A 573 -5.57 64.49 -2.70
N LEU A 574 -5.30 63.27 -3.18
CA LEU A 574 -5.56 62.03 -2.40
C LEU A 574 -4.57 61.89 -1.23
N LEU A 575 -3.43 62.58 -1.32
CA LEU A 575 -2.40 62.59 -0.30
C LEU A 575 -2.34 63.93 0.43
N ASP A 576 -2.08 63.86 1.72
CA ASP A 576 -1.61 65.02 2.47
C ASP A 576 -0.13 65.28 2.12
N ARG A 577 0.09 66.32 1.32
CA ARG A 577 1.42 66.71 0.83
C ARG A 577 2.37 67.17 1.94
N SER A 578 1.86 67.43 3.15
CA SER A 578 2.69 67.78 4.32
C SER A 578 3.25 66.55 5.05
N SER A 579 2.75 65.35 4.75
CA SER A 579 3.16 64.11 5.41
C SER A 579 4.44 63.52 4.79
N ALA A 580 5.41 63.16 5.63
CA ALA A 580 6.65 62.54 5.18
C ALA A 580 6.41 61.09 4.70
N ASN A 581 6.99 60.70 3.56
CA ASN A 581 6.95 59.33 3.06
C ASN A 581 8.20 58.55 3.53
N PRO A 582 8.08 57.63 4.51
CA PRO A 582 9.22 56.91 5.07
C PRO A 582 9.81 55.87 4.11
N ILE A 583 9.11 55.50 3.03
CA ILE A 583 9.58 54.54 2.02
C ILE A 583 10.50 55.23 1.00
N GLN A 584 10.28 56.52 0.72
CA GLN A 584 10.93 57.24 -0.38
C GLN A 584 12.47 57.13 -0.40
N PRO A 585 13.20 57.24 0.74
CA PRO A 585 14.66 57.09 0.74
C PRO A 585 15.15 55.70 0.31
N PHE A 586 14.28 54.69 0.38
CA PHE A 586 14.59 53.28 0.21
C PHE A 586 14.00 52.68 -1.07
N ALA A 587 13.30 53.45 -1.89
CA ALA A 587 12.59 52.92 -3.05
C ALA A 587 13.53 52.24 -4.08
N THR A 588 14.78 52.73 -4.20
CA THR A 588 15.78 52.19 -5.14
C THR A 588 16.24 50.78 -4.83
N GLN A 589 16.25 50.37 -3.55
CA GLN A 589 16.64 49.01 -3.14
C GLN A 589 15.53 47.96 -3.30
N PHE A 590 14.29 48.40 -3.54
CA PHE A 590 13.11 47.53 -3.61
C PHE A 590 12.84 46.94 -5.00
N ILE A 591 13.59 47.35 -6.01
CA ILE A 591 13.48 46.82 -7.37
C ILE A 591 14.85 46.46 -7.92
N LYS A 592 14.93 45.33 -8.63
CA LYS A 592 16.14 44.87 -9.34
C LYS A 592 15.74 44.25 -10.65
N ASN A 593 16.38 44.63 -11.75
CA ASN A 593 16.08 44.14 -13.10
C ASN A 593 14.58 44.25 -13.45
N ARG A 594 13.96 45.40 -13.13
CA ARG A 594 12.52 45.69 -13.29
C ARG A 594 11.56 44.82 -12.46
N LYS A 595 12.08 43.95 -11.57
CA LYS A 595 11.27 43.10 -10.69
C LYS A 595 11.36 43.54 -9.23
N LEU A 596 10.22 43.64 -8.55
CA LEU A 596 10.15 43.95 -7.13
C LEU A 596 10.83 42.86 -6.30
N SER A 597 11.67 43.28 -5.37
CA SER A 597 12.30 42.40 -4.38
C SER A 597 11.35 42.20 -3.19
N ARG A 598 10.31 41.36 -3.37
CA ARG A 598 9.22 41.17 -2.39
C ARG A 598 9.73 40.87 -0.98
N ASP A 599 10.67 39.94 -0.84
CA ASP A 599 11.24 39.58 0.47
C ASP A 599 11.96 40.76 1.14
N LYS A 600 12.64 41.61 0.35
CA LYS A 600 13.30 42.81 0.88
C LYS A 600 12.28 43.84 1.34
N ILE A 601 11.17 43.99 0.62
CA ILE A 601 10.09 44.92 0.98
C ILE A 601 9.42 44.45 2.27
N LYS A 602 8.93 43.21 2.32
CA LYS A 602 8.19 42.66 3.47
C LYS A 602 9.02 42.65 4.77
N ASN A 603 10.35 42.47 4.68
CA ASN A 603 11.25 42.46 5.83
C ASN A 603 11.83 43.84 6.19
N HIS A 604 11.50 44.91 5.45
CA HIS A 604 12.07 46.22 5.70
C HIS A 604 11.38 46.91 6.89
N LYS A 605 12.16 47.59 7.75
CA LYS A 605 11.64 48.28 8.95
C LYS A 605 10.59 49.36 8.65
N ALA A 606 10.68 49.98 7.48
CA ALA A 606 9.74 51.03 7.05
C ALA A 606 8.47 50.49 6.39
N TYR A 607 8.36 49.16 6.18
CA TYR A 607 7.21 48.56 5.50
C TYR A 607 5.95 48.63 6.37
N GLN A 608 4.95 49.37 5.90
CA GLN A 608 3.78 49.71 6.69
C GLN A 608 2.67 48.66 6.63
N TYR A 609 2.74 47.66 5.75
CA TYR A 609 1.62 46.74 5.49
C TYR A 609 1.77 45.37 6.16
N GLY A 610 2.77 45.19 7.02
CA GLY A 610 3.04 43.91 7.70
C GLY A 610 1.89 43.42 8.60
N MET A 611 0.95 44.29 8.99
CA MET A 611 -0.26 43.90 9.74
C MET A 611 -1.38 43.31 8.87
N LEU A 612 -1.32 43.44 7.54
CA LEU A 612 -2.31 42.87 6.63
C LEU A 612 -2.11 41.35 6.52
N ARG A 613 -3.17 40.62 6.14
CA ARG A 613 -3.03 39.20 5.78
C ARG A 613 -2.03 39.06 4.62
N GLU A 614 -1.24 38.00 4.63
CA GLU A 614 -0.18 37.80 3.64
C GLU A 614 -0.69 37.87 2.19
N GLU A 615 -1.85 37.26 1.92
CA GLU A 615 -2.51 37.29 0.62
C GLU A 615 -2.81 38.72 0.13
N VAL A 616 -3.22 39.62 1.04
CA VAL A 616 -3.50 41.03 0.70
C VAL A 616 -2.22 41.80 0.43
N GLN A 617 -1.16 41.52 1.19
CA GLN A 617 0.17 42.09 0.94
C GLN A 617 0.68 41.67 -0.44
N ASP A 618 0.58 40.38 -0.77
CA ASP A 618 0.98 39.85 -2.07
C ASP A 618 0.15 40.44 -3.20
N TYR A 619 -1.17 40.58 -3.02
CA TYR A 619 -2.04 41.22 -3.99
C TYR A 619 -1.61 42.67 -4.29
N ILE A 620 -1.33 43.47 -3.26
CA ILE A 620 -0.84 44.85 -3.40
C ILE A 620 0.49 44.88 -4.17
N LEU A 621 1.44 44.00 -3.83
CA LEU A 621 2.75 43.93 -4.49
C LEU A 621 2.64 43.43 -5.93
N ASP A 622 1.71 42.51 -6.21
CA ASP A 622 1.41 42.04 -7.56
C ASP A 622 0.85 43.18 -8.42
N LYS A 623 -0.09 43.97 -7.89
CA LYS A 623 -0.61 45.15 -8.60
C LYS A 623 0.43 46.24 -8.80
N LEU A 624 1.33 46.43 -7.84
CA LEU A 624 2.45 47.36 -7.99
C LEU A 624 3.39 46.89 -9.11
N GLN A 625 3.71 45.60 -9.17
CA GLN A 625 4.51 45.03 -10.26
C GLN A 625 3.82 45.25 -11.61
N ILE A 626 2.52 44.99 -11.71
CA ILE A 626 1.74 45.20 -12.94
C ILE A 626 1.74 46.68 -13.35
N LEU A 627 1.57 47.62 -12.41
CA LEU A 627 1.62 49.06 -12.69
C LEU A 627 2.95 49.47 -13.34
N LEU A 628 4.06 48.91 -12.85
CA LEU A 628 5.39 49.15 -13.38
C LEU A 628 5.57 48.50 -14.77
N ASP A 629 5.19 47.24 -14.90
CA ASP A 629 5.37 46.46 -16.13
C ASP A 629 4.54 47.02 -17.29
N GLN A 630 3.29 47.43 -17.02
CA GLN A 630 2.40 48.04 -18.01
C GLN A 630 2.75 49.49 -18.32
N LYS A 631 3.68 50.11 -17.56
CA LYS A 631 3.97 51.54 -17.62
C LYS A 631 2.70 52.39 -17.57
N SER A 632 1.79 52.08 -16.64
CA SER A 632 0.48 52.75 -16.49
C SER A 632 0.61 54.26 -16.21
N ILE A 633 1.82 54.73 -15.89
CA ILE A 633 2.20 56.14 -15.78
C ILE A 633 3.35 56.42 -16.75
N LYS A 634 3.23 57.51 -17.52
CA LYS A 634 4.23 57.98 -18.50
C LYS A 634 5.56 58.28 -17.81
N GLY A 635 6.65 57.63 -18.22
CA GLY A 635 8.01 57.89 -17.74
C GLY A 635 8.57 56.84 -16.77
N ILE A 636 7.80 55.79 -16.44
CA ILE A 636 8.31 54.62 -15.70
C ILE A 636 9.48 53.99 -16.48
N PHE A 637 10.61 53.79 -15.78
CA PHE A 637 11.91 53.32 -16.30
C PHE A 637 12.70 54.28 -17.21
N GLU A 638 12.28 55.53 -17.32
CA GLU A 638 12.98 56.52 -18.17
C GLU A 638 13.73 57.58 -17.34
N ASN A 639 13.27 57.89 -16.11
CA ASN A 639 13.89 58.89 -15.21
C ASN A 639 13.76 58.55 -13.71
N GLY A 640 13.78 57.27 -13.32
CA GLY A 640 13.62 56.86 -11.91
C GLY A 640 12.20 57.01 -11.36
N MET A 641 11.21 57.22 -12.24
CA MET A 641 9.80 57.35 -11.86
C MET A 641 9.25 56.08 -11.20
N GLU A 642 9.80 54.91 -11.52
CA GLU A 642 9.51 53.65 -10.86
C GLU A 642 9.73 53.73 -9.34
N TYR A 643 10.72 54.49 -8.88
CA TYR A 643 11.00 54.66 -7.45
C TYR A 643 9.93 55.52 -6.78
N THR A 644 9.46 56.57 -7.46
CA THR A 644 8.32 57.38 -7.00
C THR A 644 7.04 56.53 -6.94
N ALA A 645 6.80 55.69 -7.96
CA ALA A 645 5.65 54.79 -7.99
C ALA A 645 5.67 53.79 -6.82
N ILE A 646 6.82 53.14 -6.59
CA ILE A 646 7.02 52.22 -5.46
C ILE A 646 6.81 52.95 -4.12
N ALA A 647 7.43 54.12 -3.94
CA ALA A 647 7.30 54.88 -2.70
C ALA A 647 5.85 55.31 -2.43
N THR A 648 5.12 55.70 -3.46
CA THR A 648 3.74 56.17 -3.36
C THR A 648 2.80 55.02 -2.98
N VAL A 649 2.89 53.89 -3.68
CA VAL A 649 2.01 52.72 -3.45
C VAL A 649 2.31 52.02 -2.12
N LEU A 650 3.54 52.08 -1.62
CA LEU A 650 3.90 51.50 -0.32
C LEU A 650 3.66 52.46 0.87
N ASN A 651 3.06 53.63 0.64
CA ASN A 651 2.70 54.62 1.66
C ASN A 651 1.29 55.18 1.42
N LEU A 652 0.31 54.29 1.17
CA LEU A 652 -1.08 54.68 0.93
C LEU A 652 -1.78 55.11 2.24
N PRO A 653 -2.73 56.06 2.16
CA PRO A 653 -3.60 56.43 3.27
C PRO A 653 -4.30 55.23 3.91
N LYS A 654 -4.47 55.27 5.24
CA LYS A 654 -5.08 54.17 6.01
C LYS A 654 -6.48 53.79 5.53
N ASP A 655 -7.28 54.75 5.07
CA ASP A 655 -8.64 54.48 4.62
C ASP A 655 -8.67 53.70 3.30
N ILE A 656 -7.71 53.98 2.40
CA ILE A 656 -7.50 53.18 1.19
C ILE A 656 -7.06 51.76 1.56
N ILE A 657 -6.10 51.60 2.48
CA ILE A 657 -5.64 50.28 2.93
C ILE A 657 -6.75 49.46 3.57
N ARG A 658 -7.58 50.08 4.43
CA ARG A 658 -8.75 49.44 5.04
C ARG A 658 -9.76 49.02 3.99
N SER A 659 -9.98 49.84 2.98
CA SER A 659 -10.87 49.53 1.86
C SER A 659 -10.37 48.33 1.06
N ILE A 660 -9.07 48.30 0.70
CA ILE A 660 -8.44 47.14 0.03
C ILE A 660 -8.57 45.86 0.87
N GLN A 661 -8.35 45.95 2.19
CA GLN A 661 -8.43 44.80 3.09
C GLN A 661 -9.85 44.21 3.21
N LYS A 662 -10.88 45.06 3.10
CA LYS A 662 -12.30 44.64 3.16
C LYS A 662 -12.83 44.11 1.83
N PHE A 663 -12.10 44.33 0.73
CA PHE A 663 -12.62 44.09 -0.60
C PHE A 663 -12.68 42.59 -0.92
N ASP A 664 -13.90 42.10 -1.14
CA ASP A 664 -14.18 40.79 -1.71
C ASP A 664 -14.42 40.93 -3.21
N PHE A 665 -13.60 40.25 -4.01
CA PHE A 665 -13.59 40.36 -5.46
C PHE A 665 -14.89 39.92 -6.15
N THR A 666 -15.82 39.30 -5.43
CA THR A 666 -17.12 38.86 -5.95
C THR A 666 -18.28 39.79 -5.56
N ARG A 667 -18.02 40.76 -4.68
CA ARG A 667 -19.01 41.66 -4.07
C ARG A 667 -18.91 43.09 -4.64
N LYS A 668 -19.44 44.07 -3.91
CA LYS A 668 -19.30 45.49 -4.25
C LYS A 668 -17.83 45.89 -4.12
N ASN A 669 -17.29 46.46 -5.19
CA ASN A 669 -15.95 46.99 -5.21
C ASN A 669 -15.90 48.41 -4.64
N PRO A 670 -14.75 48.79 -4.04
CA PRO A 670 -14.55 50.14 -3.55
C PRO A 670 -14.51 51.16 -4.69
N LYS A 671 -14.83 52.42 -4.37
CA LYS A 671 -15.07 53.43 -5.40
C LYS A 671 -14.32 54.72 -5.12
N LEU A 672 -13.92 55.42 -6.17
CA LEU A 672 -13.32 56.73 -6.11
C LEU A 672 -14.09 57.70 -7.01
N ILE A 673 -14.53 58.80 -6.42
CA ILE A 673 -15.07 59.93 -7.16
C ILE A 673 -14.11 61.10 -6.97
N TYR A 674 -13.54 61.59 -8.07
CA TYR A 674 -12.67 62.75 -8.09
C TYR A 674 -13.37 63.90 -8.80
N ILE A 675 -13.67 64.96 -8.06
CA ILE A 675 -14.39 66.15 -8.56
C ILE A 675 -13.38 67.28 -8.69
N ASN A 676 -13.24 67.81 -9.90
CA ASN A 676 -12.40 68.97 -10.17
C ASN A 676 -13.16 70.03 -10.94
N THR A 677 -13.54 71.11 -10.26
CA THR A 677 -14.20 72.28 -10.83
C THR A 677 -13.22 73.42 -11.15
N THR A 678 -11.92 73.17 -10.99
CA THR A 678 -10.85 74.18 -11.12
C THR A 678 -9.89 73.85 -12.27
N GLU A 679 -8.94 74.76 -12.52
CA GLU A 679 -7.82 74.56 -13.46
C GLU A 679 -6.67 73.74 -12.87
N ALA A 680 -6.75 73.31 -11.61
CA ALA A 680 -5.67 72.60 -10.95
C ALA A 680 -5.43 71.22 -11.60
N MET A 681 -4.18 70.95 -11.98
CA MET A 681 -3.77 69.66 -12.53
C MET A 681 -3.59 68.62 -11.41
N MET A 682 -4.03 67.38 -11.65
CA MET A 682 -3.77 66.25 -10.77
C MET A 682 -2.26 65.98 -10.66
N SER A 683 -1.77 65.69 -9.45
CA SER A 683 -0.35 65.43 -9.25
C SER A 683 0.09 64.07 -9.81
N LEU A 684 1.40 63.88 -9.91
CA LEU A 684 1.98 62.60 -10.31
C LEU A 684 1.62 61.50 -9.31
N GLU A 685 1.74 61.78 -8.01
CA GLU A 685 1.46 60.82 -6.93
C GLU A 685 -0.02 60.41 -6.93
N ASP A 686 -0.94 61.37 -7.10
CA ASP A 686 -2.37 61.10 -7.21
C ASP A 686 -2.66 60.26 -8.46
N SER A 687 -2.00 60.55 -9.58
CA SER A 687 -2.12 59.76 -10.82
C SER A 687 -1.63 58.31 -10.62
N ILE A 688 -0.52 58.12 -9.90
CA ILE A 688 0.01 56.79 -9.54
C ILE A 688 -1.00 56.04 -8.67
N ILE A 689 -1.55 56.69 -7.64
CA ILE A 689 -2.56 56.07 -6.76
C ILE A 689 -3.78 55.66 -7.58
N VAL A 690 -4.31 56.55 -8.42
CA VAL A 690 -5.49 56.26 -9.23
C VAL A 690 -5.26 55.10 -10.21
N ALA A 691 -4.12 55.07 -10.91
CA ALA A 691 -3.74 53.92 -11.74
C ALA A 691 -3.68 52.62 -10.93
N PHE A 692 -3.09 52.68 -9.74
CA PHE A 692 -2.96 51.53 -8.85
C PHE A 692 -4.33 51.05 -8.34
N LEU A 693 -5.22 51.97 -7.95
CA LEU A 693 -6.56 51.64 -7.47
C LEU A 693 -7.42 51.00 -8.57
N ASN A 694 -7.30 51.46 -9.82
CA ASN A 694 -7.94 50.80 -10.96
C ASN A 694 -7.47 49.34 -11.08
N LEU A 695 -6.16 49.10 -10.99
CA LEU A 695 -5.57 47.74 -11.02
C LEU A 695 -6.00 46.85 -9.85
N ILE A 696 -6.21 47.45 -8.68
CA ILE A 696 -6.73 46.79 -7.48
C ILE A 696 -8.19 46.38 -7.66
N GLY A 697 -8.97 47.11 -8.46
CA GLY A 697 -10.37 46.81 -8.75
C GLY A 697 -11.36 47.93 -8.42
N TYR A 698 -10.89 49.17 -8.21
CA TYR A 698 -11.79 50.29 -7.92
C TYR A 698 -12.59 50.71 -9.14
N ASP A 699 -13.85 51.09 -8.94
CA ASP A 699 -14.52 51.97 -9.90
C ASP A 699 -14.07 53.40 -9.66
N ILE A 700 -13.67 54.11 -10.71
CA ILE A 700 -13.11 55.44 -10.62
C ILE A 700 -13.80 56.36 -11.63
N LEU A 701 -14.39 57.45 -11.11
CA LEU A 701 -15.01 58.50 -11.91
C LEU A 701 -14.36 59.85 -11.65
N PHE A 702 -14.03 60.54 -12.74
CA PHE A 702 -13.67 61.95 -12.70
C PHE A 702 -14.84 62.81 -13.14
N PHE A 703 -15.26 63.76 -12.31
CA PHE A 703 -16.27 64.76 -12.65
C PHE A 703 -15.57 66.10 -12.90
N ILE A 704 -15.48 66.47 -14.18
CA ILE A 704 -14.75 67.66 -14.65
C ILE A 704 -15.73 68.52 -15.46
N PRO A 705 -16.58 69.32 -14.80
CA PRO A 705 -17.61 70.10 -15.48
C PRO A 705 -17.02 71.15 -16.44
N THR A 706 -15.77 71.57 -16.25
CA THR A 706 -15.05 72.50 -17.14
C THR A 706 -14.61 71.87 -18.46
N GLY A 707 -14.62 70.54 -18.57
CA GLY A 707 -14.08 69.79 -19.70
C GLY A 707 -12.54 69.78 -19.79
N TYR A 708 -11.82 70.40 -18.84
CA TYR A 708 -10.37 70.49 -18.90
C TYR A 708 -9.67 69.12 -18.88
N GLN A 709 -8.49 69.06 -19.52
CA GLN A 709 -7.59 67.91 -19.46
C GLN A 709 -6.73 67.95 -18.18
N SER A 710 -7.38 67.92 -17.01
CA SER A 710 -6.72 68.10 -15.71
C SER A 710 -6.20 66.81 -15.08
N VAL A 711 -6.59 65.64 -15.59
CA VAL A 711 -6.28 64.33 -14.97
C VAL A 711 -5.45 63.42 -15.86
N GLU A 712 -5.35 63.70 -17.16
CA GLU A 712 -4.80 62.82 -18.19
C GLU A 712 -3.29 62.96 -18.37
N ARG A 713 -2.69 64.00 -17.78
CA ARG A 713 -1.29 64.42 -18.00
C ARG A 713 -0.31 63.25 -17.94
N TYR A 714 -0.43 62.41 -16.91
CA TYR A 714 0.51 61.35 -16.61
C TYR A 714 0.09 59.96 -17.10
N PHE A 715 -1.14 59.78 -17.59
CA PHE A 715 -1.59 58.48 -18.12
C PHE A 715 -1.21 58.30 -19.59
N PRO A 716 -0.88 57.07 -20.03
CA PRO A 716 -0.77 56.71 -21.45
C PRO A 716 -2.07 57.03 -22.23
N GLN A 717 -1.98 57.22 -23.55
CA GLN A 717 -3.15 57.50 -24.37
C GLN A 717 -4.19 56.38 -24.27
N LYS A 718 -5.49 56.74 -24.15
CA LYS A 718 -6.66 55.84 -24.09
C LYS A 718 -6.86 55.00 -22.81
N MET A 719 -6.20 55.34 -21.70
CA MET A 719 -6.42 54.61 -20.43
C MET A 719 -7.74 54.98 -19.73
N ILE A 720 -8.19 56.23 -19.87
CA ILE A 720 -9.44 56.73 -19.28
C ILE A 720 -10.48 56.89 -20.39
N GLU A 721 -11.67 56.34 -20.18
CA GLU A 721 -12.81 56.56 -21.08
C GLU A 721 -13.43 57.94 -20.80
N GLU A 722 -13.57 58.80 -21.82
CA GLU A 722 -14.14 60.14 -21.65
C GLU A 722 -15.57 60.20 -22.21
N HIS A 723 -16.52 60.59 -21.35
CA HIS A 723 -17.89 60.91 -21.71
C HIS A 723 -18.06 62.42 -21.77
N GLN A 724 -18.42 62.93 -22.95
CA GLN A 724 -18.83 64.31 -23.15
C GLN A 724 -20.31 64.44 -22.78
N ALA A 725 -20.61 64.89 -21.58
CA ALA A 725 -21.96 64.88 -21.00
C ALA A 725 -22.80 66.12 -21.37
N GLY A 726 -22.18 67.25 -21.74
CA GLY A 726 -22.89 68.46 -22.11
C GLY A 726 -22.03 69.72 -22.10
N GLU A 727 -22.62 70.85 -21.72
CA GLU A 727 -21.97 72.17 -21.73
C GLU A 727 -20.84 72.28 -20.70
N TYR A 728 -19.75 72.95 -21.07
CA TYR A 728 -18.65 73.19 -20.14
C TYR A 728 -18.98 74.35 -19.19
N MET A 729 -18.95 74.05 -17.90
CA MET A 729 -19.33 74.97 -16.83
C MET A 729 -18.12 75.29 -15.95
N TYR A 730 -17.86 76.58 -15.76
CA TYR A 730 -16.71 77.11 -15.01
C TYR A 730 -17.13 77.63 -13.64
N ASP A 731 -16.17 77.74 -12.72
CA ASP A 731 -16.34 78.31 -11.36
C ASP A 731 -17.45 77.67 -10.50
N LEU A 732 -17.77 76.40 -10.76
CA LEU A 732 -18.77 75.67 -9.98
C LEU A 732 -18.28 75.43 -8.54
N GLN A 733 -19.13 75.80 -7.57
CA GLN A 733 -18.94 75.47 -6.15
C GLN A 733 -19.42 74.03 -5.89
N ILE A 734 -18.54 73.18 -5.33
CA ILE A 734 -18.91 71.81 -4.97
C ILE A 734 -19.80 71.86 -3.72
N PRO A 735 -21.06 71.37 -3.78
CA PRO A 735 -21.93 71.41 -2.63
C PRO A 735 -21.44 70.50 -1.49
N ASP A 736 -21.89 70.78 -0.28
CA ASP A 736 -21.81 69.81 0.80
C ASP A 736 -22.88 68.72 0.59
N PHE A 737 -22.44 67.56 0.11
CA PHE A 737 -23.32 66.43 -0.18
C PHE A 737 -24.05 65.88 1.05
N GLN A 738 -23.60 66.15 2.29
CA GLN A 738 -24.32 65.75 3.49
C GLN A 738 -25.60 66.58 3.71
N SER A 739 -25.52 67.90 3.50
CA SER A 739 -26.65 68.84 3.66
C SER A 739 -27.47 69.07 2.38
N PHE A 740 -26.98 68.63 1.21
CA PHE A 740 -27.65 68.81 -0.08
C PHE A 740 -28.99 68.04 -0.19
N SER A 741 -30.13 68.71 0.01
CA SER A 741 -31.46 68.07 -0.05
C SER A 741 -32.07 68.10 -1.46
N ALA A 742 -32.65 66.98 -1.90
CA ALA A 742 -33.42 66.91 -3.15
C ALA A 742 -34.85 67.48 -3.01
N ASN A 743 -35.25 67.98 -1.82
CA ASN A 743 -36.60 68.43 -1.53
C ASN A 743 -36.67 69.94 -1.26
N LEU A 744 -37.07 70.69 -2.30
CA LEU A 744 -37.89 71.89 -2.12
C LEU A 744 -39.24 71.61 -2.76
N ARG A 745 -40.07 70.78 -2.11
CA ARG A 745 -41.50 71.06 -2.16
C ARG A 745 -41.69 72.22 -1.21
N HIS A 746 -41.97 73.40 -1.74
CA HIS A 746 -42.60 74.45 -0.94
C HIS A 746 -43.77 73.82 -0.19
N SER A 747 -43.65 73.75 1.13
CA SER A 747 -44.77 73.36 1.97
C SER A 747 -45.83 74.44 1.82
N TRP A 748 -47.09 74.06 1.69
CA TRP A 748 -48.22 75.01 1.69
C TRP A 748 -48.18 75.94 2.92
N ARG A 749 -47.48 75.55 4.00
CA ARG A 749 -47.20 76.42 5.16
C ARG A 749 -46.35 77.65 4.82
N ASP A 750 -45.38 77.56 3.92
CA ASP A 750 -44.49 78.69 3.60
C ASP A 750 -45.15 79.72 2.65
N ILE A 751 -46.21 79.31 1.94
CA ILE A 751 -47.04 80.20 1.12
C ILE A 751 -48.16 80.86 1.96
N ILE A 752 -48.63 80.19 3.03
CA ILE A 752 -49.73 80.67 3.87
C ILE A 752 -49.24 81.52 5.06
N PHE A 753 -48.02 81.31 5.58
CA PHE A 753 -47.54 81.97 6.82
C PHE A 753 -46.39 82.97 6.65
N ARG A 754 -46.08 83.46 5.44
CA ARG A 754 -45.28 84.69 5.28
C ARG A 754 -46.15 85.90 4.94
N ARG A 755 -46.84 86.41 5.97
CA ARG A 755 -47.15 87.83 6.12
C ARG A 755 -46.58 88.31 7.45
N GLY A 756 -45.68 89.29 7.37
CA GLY A 756 -45.35 90.19 8.48
C GLY A 756 -44.07 89.87 9.24
N SER A 757 -42.95 90.40 8.74
CA SER A 757 -42.01 91.30 9.45
C SER A 757 -40.72 91.42 8.64
#